data_AF-A0A9D2NVU1-F1
#
_entry.id   AF-A0A9D2NVU1-F1
#
_cell.length_a   1.000
_cell.length_b   1.000
_cell.length_c   1.000
_cell.angle_alpha   90.00
_cell.angle_beta   90.00
_cell.angle_gamma   90.00
#
_symmetry.space_group_name_H-M   'P 1'
#
loop_
_entity.id
_entity.type
_entity.pdbx_description
1 polymer ?
#
loop_
_entity_poly.entity_id
_entity_poly.type
_entity_poly.pdbx_seq_one_letter_code
_entity_poly.pdbx_strand_id
1 'polypeptide(L)'
;MKTRKQMKRLGRESLKRHYVIFVAACLIAAFLAAEFTGSLNFSTAQNYEETYEQVQSDLNGEGTYRIKTKVDSIGWADVIRIMTEDNMQAGREMSREIRENAIEDSENGNPMFGRTRGVLSNIVNQVSSGSIIVTAAAAIGSITGSDNLGVLILIIIGALGIFIFWFLIQNTFPVVIRRVFLEGMIYDRVTPQRFVFLLRVKKWMKASWIMFVKYVWYLLWCLTLVGIVVKHYSYFLVPYIAAENPDMTARQAVTLSRKMMKGHKWQCFVFELSFLGWEVLGALTMGLFNILYTNPYKVAAFTRYYAELRAEAIEKGIPGAELLYDNYLYEKAESYVIAAKYPDVIKVMEQPEDMTEKLTGWRGFLAHNFGVLLLRREQERAYERHQADYVRVHSMIDDVQREAYPVRLYPVPEEERRKLVQSLNYMRHYSLWSLIVIFFSMSVFGWLWEVGMHLVSYGEFVNRGALHGPWLPIYGTGAVLILTVLNRFRKNPALEFGAAIVLCGFLEYMTSLVMEIVTGGTKWWDYSGYFLNLNGRICAEGLLVFGIGGLAIVYIIAPVIDDLTGRLNERKVMAVCTALLVLFLADAVYSQIHPNTGEGVTDIEEVKNDAFPDMRRVSGGLQKSKIDRRDIYVSRHYK
;
A
#
# COMPACT_ATOMS: atom_id res chain seq x y z
N MET A 1 -40.15 10.78 7.90
CA MET A 1 -38.70 11.02 8.03
C MET A 1 -38.27 10.99 9.50
N LYS A 2 -37.28 10.18 9.85
CA LYS A 2 -36.73 10.12 11.22
C LYS A 2 -36.17 11.45 11.68
N THR A 3 -36.19 11.71 13.00
CA THR A 3 -35.59 12.90 13.58
C THR A 3 -34.06 12.87 13.52
N ARG A 4 -33.40 14.04 13.53
CA ARG A 4 -31.93 14.18 13.57
C ARG A 4 -31.28 13.38 14.71
N LYS A 5 -31.93 13.35 15.88
CA LYS A 5 -31.46 12.60 17.06
C LYS A 5 -31.50 11.09 16.83
N GLN A 6 -32.57 10.58 16.20
CA GLN A 6 -32.70 9.17 15.85
C GLN A 6 -31.65 8.75 14.81
N MET A 7 -31.45 9.54 13.74
CA MET A 7 -30.43 9.23 12.72
C MET A 7 -29.02 9.19 13.31
N LYS A 8 -28.67 10.14 14.20
CA LYS A 8 -27.39 10.13 14.92
C LYS A 8 -27.25 8.92 15.83
N ARG A 9 -28.31 8.51 16.54
CA ARG A 9 -28.30 7.30 17.38
C ARG A 9 -28.02 6.05 16.55
N LEU A 10 -28.76 5.86 15.45
CA LEU A 10 -28.59 4.72 14.54
C LEU A 10 -27.21 4.72 13.86
N GLY A 11 -26.69 5.90 13.48
CA GLY A 11 -25.33 6.04 12.95
C GLY A 11 -24.28 5.61 13.97
N ARG A 12 -24.44 5.98 15.24
CA ARG A 12 -23.55 5.56 16.34
C ARG A 12 -23.62 4.05 16.59
N GLU A 13 -24.80 3.45 16.53
CA GLU A 13 -24.97 1.99 16.65
C GLU A 13 -24.25 1.25 15.51
N SER A 14 -24.36 1.76 14.28
CA SER A 14 -23.68 1.20 13.11
C SER A 14 -22.16 1.32 13.24
N LEU A 15 -21.66 2.48 13.71
CA LEU A 15 -20.24 2.70 13.98
C LEU A 15 -19.70 1.75 15.06
N LYS A 16 -20.44 1.55 16.16
CA LYS A 16 -20.02 0.62 17.22
C LYS A 16 -19.89 -0.81 16.71
N ARG A 17 -20.81 -1.24 15.85
CA ARG A 17 -20.80 -2.58 15.26
C ARG A 17 -19.64 -2.78 14.29
N HIS A 18 -19.35 -1.77 13.47
CA HIS A 18 -18.40 -1.84 12.36
C HIS A 18 -17.16 -0.95 12.55
N TYR A 19 -16.74 -0.74 13.80
CA TYR A 19 -15.76 0.29 14.15
C TYR A 19 -14.46 0.19 13.34
N VAL A 20 -13.86 -1.01 13.32
CA VAL A 20 -12.56 -1.25 12.66
C VAL A 20 -12.63 -0.93 11.17
N ILE A 21 -13.64 -1.44 10.46
CA ILE A 21 -13.74 -1.25 9.01
C ILE A 21 -14.15 0.19 8.64
N PHE A 22 -14.97 0.86 9.45
CA PHE A 22 -15.35 2.26 9.22
C PHE A 22 -14.18 3.22 9.48
N VAL A 23 -13.40 3.00 10.55
CA VAL A 23 -12.17 3.75 10.81
C VAL A 23 -11.15 3.52 9.70
N ALA A 24 -10.94 2.26 9.29
CA ALA A 24 -10.06 1.93 8.18
C ALA A 24 -10.49 2.62 6.88
N ALA A 25 -11.80 2.64 6.56
CA ALA A 25 -12.32 3.34 5.39
C ALA A 25 -12.01 4.83 5.41
N CYS A 26 -12.25 5.50 6.55
CA CYS A 26 -11.96 6.93 6.71
C CYS A 26 -10.45 7.23 6.71
N LEU A 27 -9.62 6.36 7.29
CA LEU A 27 -8.16 6.51 7.29
C LEU A 27 -7.59 6.37 5.88
N ILE A 28 -8.01 5.36 5.11
CA ILE A 28 -7.61 5.21 3.70
C ILE A 28 -8.06 6.44 2.90
N ALA A 29 -9.26 6.97 3.16
CA ALA A 29 -9.77 8.18 2.49
C ALA A 29 -8.90 9.40 2.76
N ALA A 30 -8.49 9.58 4.02
CA ALA A 30 -7.62 10.67 4.43
C ALA A 30 -6.23 10.52 3.81
N PHE A 31 -5.66 9.30 3.86
CA PHE A 31 -4.34 9.00 3.30
C PHE A 31 -4.27 9.24 1.79
N LEU A 32 -5.32 8.83 1.06
CA LEU A 32 -5.43 9.10 -0.38
C LEU A 32 -5.74 10.57 -0.69
N ALA A 33 -5.90 11.44 0.32
CA ALA A 33 -6.43 12.80 0.19
C ALA A 33 -7.74 12.87 -0.62
N ALA A 34 -8.55 11.80 -0.54
CA ALA A 34 -9.86 11.71 -1.16
C ALA A 34 -10.89 12.51 -0.35
N GLU A 35 -10.86 12.37 0.98
CA GLU A 35 -11.69 13.10 1.93
C GLU A 35 -10.98 13.25 3.28
N PHE A 36 -11.39 14.24 4.09
CA PHE A 36 -10.90 14.43 5.46
C PHE A 36 -9.41 14.79 5.61
N THR A 37 -8.76 15.29 4.57
CA THR A 37 -7.31 15.62 4.53
C THR A 37 -6.84 16.43 5.74
N GLY A 38 -7.64 17.40 6.21
CA GLY A 38 -7.32 18.20 7.40
C GLY A 38 -7.24 17.43 8.73
N SER A 39 -7.65 16.16 8.76
CA SER A 39 -7.53 15.29 9.94
C SER A 39 -6.12 14.69 10.10
N LEU A 40 -5.29 14.73 9.06
CA LEU A 40 -3.90 14.25 9.07
C LEU A 40 -2.89 15.31 9.50
N ASN A 41 -3.34 16.53 9.82
CA ASN A 41 -2.48 17.67 10.19
C ASN A 41 -1.68 17.48 11.50
N PHE A 42 -1.83 16.36 12.23
CA PHE A 42 -0.94 16.04 13.34
C PHE A 42 0.48 15.66 12.86
N SER A 43 0.64 15.16 11.63
CA SER A 43 1.96 14.82 11.10
C SER A 43 2.81 16.05 10.77
N THR A 44 2.18 17.23 10.66
CA THR A 44 2.85 18.53 10.47
C THR A 44 3.12 19.29 11.77
N ALA A 45 2.75 18.73 12.94
CA ALA A 45 2.94 19.38 14.23
C ALA A 45 4.42 19.47 14.67
N GLN A 46 5.31 18.63 14.10
CA GLN A 46 6.76 18.73 14.33
C GLN A 46 7.34 20.09 13.88
N ASN A 47 6.69 20.77 12.93
CA ASN A 47 7.18 22.04 12.40
C ASN A 47 6.98 23.23 13.38
N TYR A 48 6.20 23.06 14.46
CA TYR A 48 5.85 24.18 15.35
C TYR A 48 6.93 24.48 16.40
N GLU A 49 7.67 23.46 16.84
CA GLU A 49 8.82 23.60 17.76
C GLU A 49 9.97 24.32 17.05
N GLU A 50 10.24 23.94 15.80
CA GLU A 50 11.19 24.61 14.90
C GLU A 50 10.79 26.08 14.61
N THR A 51 9.49 26.35 14.50
CA THR A 51 8.99 27.72 14.29
C THR A 51 9.18 28.60 15.54
N TYR A 52 9.10 28.02 16.75
CA TYR A 52 9.24 28.77 18.01
C TYR A 52 10.69 29.14 18.29
N GLU A 53 11.64 28.22 18.03
CA GLU A 53 13.07 28.49 18.12
C GLU A 53 13.51 29.57 17.11
N GLN A 54 12.94 29.57 15.91
CA GLN A 54 13.23 30.55 14.87
C GLN A 54 12.69 31.96 15.21
N VAL A 55 11.51 32.06 15.82
CA VAL A 55 10.96 33.35 16.31
C VAL A 55 11.81 33.90 17.46
N GLN A 56 12.36 33.02 18.31
CA GLN A 56 13.19 33.41 19.45
C GLN A 56 14.60 33.89 19.01
N SER A 57 15.17 33.31 17.94
CA SER A 57 16.42 33.82 17.37
C SER A 57 16.25 35.19 16.70
N ASP A 58 15.12 35.41 16.03
CA ASP A 58 14.82 36.67 15.34
C ASP A 58 14.56 37.83 16.33
N LEU A 59 14.03 37.53 17.52
CA LEU A 59 13.77 38.52 18.58
C LEU A 59 15.05 38.98 19.31
N ASN A 60 16.09 38.14 19.35
CA ASN A 60 17.28 38.38 20.17
C ASN A 60 18.42 39.13 19.44
N GLY A 61 18.27 39.45 18.15
CA GLY A 61 19.14 40.42 17.46
C GLY A 61 20.64 40.09 17.42
N GLU A 62 21.04 38.85 17.69
CA GLU A 62 22.44 38.40 17.71
C GLU A 62 22.69 37.44 16.55
N GLY A 63 23.24 37.93 15.45
CA GLY A 63 23.69 37.06 14.36
C GLY A 63 24.01 37.81 13.07
N THR A 64 25.21 37.62 12.58
CA THR A 64 25.67 38.07 11.25
C THR A 64 24.71 37.60 10.16
N TYR A 65 24.42 38.49 9.20
CA TYR A 65 23.63 38.18 8.00
C TYR A 65 24.36 37.16 7.11
N ARG A 66 24.42 35.90 7.53
CA ARG A 66 24.36 34.81 6.57
C ARG A 66 22.90 34.77 6.16
N ILE A 67 22.64 35.13 4.91
CA ILE A 67 21.39 34.81 4.24
C ILE A 67 21.34 33.26 4.19
N LYS A 68 20.94 32.62 5.29
CA LYS A 68 20.14 31.41 5.20
C LYS A 68 18.79 31.95 4.77
N THR A 69 18.64 32.14 3.46
CA THR A 69 17.33 32.22 2.83
C THR A 69 16.53 31.12 3.47
N LYS A 70 15.39 31.47 4.06
CA LYS A 70 14.38 30.50 4.43
C LYS A 70 14.08 29.75 3.14
N VAL A 71 14.72 28.61 2.96
CA VAL A 71 14.50 27.75 1.81
C VAL A 71 13.11 27.19 2.10
N ASP A 72 12.08 27.87 1.59
CA ASP A 72 10.88 27.15 1.17
C ASP A 72 11.43 25.94 0.41
N SER A 73 11.22 24.76 0.97
CA SER A 73 11.75 23.47 0.51
C SER A 73 11.86 23.48 -1.01
N ILE A 74 13.08 23.63 -1.55
CA ILE A 74 13.32 23.61 -3.00
C ILE A 74 12.82 22.26 -3.47
N GLY A 75 11.66 22.28 -4.08
CA GLY A 75 10.93 21.07 -4.45
C GLY A 75 11.22 20.69 -5.90
N TRP A 76 10.67 19.56 -6.32
CA TRP A 76 10.63 19.18 -7.73
C TRP A 76 10.15 20.33 -8.65
N ALA A 77 9.25 21.20 -8.18
CA ALA A 77 8.78 22.37 -8.93
C ALA A 77 9.88 23.41 -9.21
N ASP A 78 10.78 23.67 -8.28
CA ASP A 78 11.87 24.64 -8.45
C ASP A 78 12.96 24.08 -9.37
N VAL A 79 13.26 22.78 -9.26
CA VAL A 79 14.18 22.09 -10.17
C VAL A 79 13.64 22.13 -11.60
N ILE A 80 12.33 21.91 -11.80
CA ILE A 80 11.67 22.04 -13.10
C ILE A 80 11.69 23.50 -13.61
N ARG A 81 11.43 24.48 -12.75
CA ARG A 81 11.47 25.91 -13.11
C ARG A 81 12.86 26.30 -13.63
N ILE A 82 13.91 25.93 -12.89
CA ILE A 82 15.29 26.24 -13.24
C ILE A 82 15.77 25.47 -14.47
N MET A 83 15.35 24.21 -14.66
CA MET A 83 15.59 23.48 -15.91
C MET A 83 14.95 24.18 -17.13
N THR A 84 13.84 24.90 -16.92
CA THR A 84 13.13 25.64 -17.97
C THR A 84 13.76 27.02 -18.22
N GLU A 85 14.39 27.61 -17.21
CA GLU A 85 14.96 28.98 -17.23
C GLU A 85 16.46 29.02 -17.59
N ASP A 86 17.30 28.15 -17.02
CA ASP A 86 18.77 28.33 -16.96
C ASP A 86 19.61 27.18 -17.55
N ASN A 87 18.98 26.13 -18.12
CA ASN A 87 19.59 24.95 -18.79
C ASN A 87 19.78 23.69 -17.90
N MET A 88 19.86 22.50 -18.51
CA MET A 88 19.85 21.18 -17.81
C MET A 88 20.99 20.99 -16.80
N GLN A 89 22.15 21.60 -17.02
CA GLN A 89 23.31 21.48 -16.13
C GLN A 89 23.06 22.14 -14.76
N ALA A 90 22.44 23.32 -14.73
CA ALA A 90 22.06 23.99 -13.48
C ALA A 90 21.01 23.17 -12.69
N GLY A 91 20.07 22.53 -13.39
CA GLY A 91 19.11 21.60 -12.79
C GLY A 91 19.77 20.35 -12.18
N ARG A 92 20.86 19.84 -12.79
CA ARG A 92 21.64 18.71 -12.25
C ARG A 92 22.41 19.12 -10.99
N GLU A 93 23.07 20.27 -11.01
CA GLU A 93 23.85 20.78 -9.88
C GLU A 93 22.94 21.04 -8.68
N MET A 94 21.81 21.72 -8.89
CA MET A 94 20.84 21.97 -7.82
C MET A 94 20.19 20.67 -7.31
N SER A 95 19.88 19.71 -8.19
CA SER A 95 19.34 18.43 -7.74
C SER A 95 20.35 17.65 -6.87
N ARG A 96 21.64 17.76 -7.19
CA ARG A 96 22.73 17.19 -6.40
C ARG A 96 22.84 17.90 -5.05
N GLU A 97 22.79 19.23 -5.04
CA GLU A 97 22.84 20.04 -3.80
C GLU A 97 21.65 19.76 -2.87
N ILE A 98 20.42 19.65 -3.40
CA ILE A 98 19.24 19.27 -2.59
C ILE A 98 19.40 17.86 -2.02
N ARG A 99 19.97 16.92 -2.80
CA ARG A 99 20.24 15.56 -2.34
C ARG A 99 21.28 15.55 -1.24
N GLU A 100 22.37 16.31 -1.38
CA GLU A 100 23.45 16.41 -0.39
C GLU A 100 22.95 17.06 0.91
N ASN A 101 22.24 18.19 0.82
CA ASN A 101 21.63 18.84 1.98
C ASN A 101 20.62 17.93 2.70
N ALA A 102 19.80 17.17 1.95
CA ALA A 102 18.88 16.21 2.55
C ALA A 102 19.58 15.02 3.24
N ILE A 103 20.80 14.68 2.81
CA ILE A 103 21.63 13.67 3.47
C ILE A 103 22.24 14.26 4.76
N GLU A 104 22.80 15.47 4.70
CA GLU A 104 23.41 16.15 5.85
C GLU A 104 22.40 16.47 6.96
N ASP A 105 21.20 16.94 6.62
CA ASP A 105 20.11 17.19 7.58
C ASP A 105 19.61 15.89 8.23
N SER A 106 19.74 14.76 7.53
CA SER A 106 19.34 13.46 8.05
C SER A 106 20.35 12.92 9.08
N GLU A 107 21.64 13.21 8.91
CA GLU A 107 22.71 12.79 9.84
C GLU A 107 22.67 13.55 11.18
N ASN A 108 22.18 14.80 11.19
CA ASN A 108 22.09 15.65 12.37
C ASN A 108 20.75 15.54 13.14
N GLY A 109 19.79 14.75 12.65
CA GLY A 109 18.45 14.59 13.23
C GLY A 109 18.35 13.49 14.32
N ASN A 110 17.27 13.53 15.11
CA ASN A 110 17.02 12.60 16.22
C ASN A 110 17.03 11.11 15.73
N PRO A 111 17.92 10.24 16.26
CA PRO A 111 18.18 8.90 15.72
C PRO A 111 16.98 7.94 15.72
N MET A 112 15.89 8.28 16.41
CA MET A 112 14.68 7.46 16.50
C MET A 112 13.77 7.55 15.26
N PHE A 113 13.90 8.60 14.43
CA PHE A 113 13.07 8.81 13.23
C PHE A 113 13.90 9.28 11.99
N GLY A 114 15.22 9.12 12.02
CA GLY A 114 16.12 9.55 10.96
C GLY A 114 15.78 8.91 9.60
N ARG A 115 15.54 9.76 8.59
CA ARG A 115 15.28 9.40 7.18
C ARG A 115 16.57 8.99 6.44
N THR A 116 17.56 8.48 7.15
CA THR A 116 18.97 8.59 6.76
C THR A 116 19.38 7.68 5.62
N ARG A 117 18.86 6.44 5.54
CA ARG A 117 19.35 5.50 4.51
C ARG A 117 18.33 4.51 3.93
N GLY A 118 17.09 4.51 4.41
CA GLY A 118 15.99 3.66 3.94
C GLY A 118 15.81 3.59 2.41
N VAL A 119 15.34 2.46 1.87
CA VAL A 119 14.98 2.37 0.44
C VAL A 119 13.86 3.36 0.12
N LEU A 120 12.88 3.48 1.02
CA LEU A 120 11.80 4.46 0.91
C LEU A 120 12.30 5.88 1.12
N SER A 121 13.29 6.11 2.00
CA SER A 121 13.84 7.45 2.18
C SER A 121 14.71 7.87 1.00
N ASN A 122 15.46 6.96 0.37
CA ASN A 122 16.20 7.23 -0.86
C ASN A 122 15.24 7.55 -2.03
N ILE A 123 14.15 6.77 -2.20
CA ILE A 123 13.11 7.09 -3.19
C ILE A 123 12.46 8.43 -2.87
N VAL A 124 12.09 8.69 -1.62
CA VAL A 124 11.48 9.97 -1.22
C VAL A 124 12.45 11.13 -1.39
N ASN A 125 13.74 10.95 -1.12
CA ASN A 125 14.77 11.98 -1.29
C ASN A 125 15.01 12.25 -2.77
N GLN A 126 15.02 11.22 -3.63
CA GLN A 126 15.06 11.38 -5.08
C GLN A 126 13.80 12.06 -5.63
N VAL A 127 12.65 11.73 -5.03
CA VAL A 127 11.34 12.34 -5.30
C VAL A 127 11.20 13.74 -4.71
N SER A 128 12.04 14.13 -3.77
CA SER A 128 12.08 15.48 -3.22
C SER A 128 13.10 16.34 -3.96
N SER A 129 14.24 15.76 -4.38
CA SER A 129 15.44 16.48 -4.88
C SER A 129 15.46 16.81 -6.37
N GLY A 130 14.46 16.39 -7.12
CA GLY A 130 14.34 16.61 -8.58
C GLY A 130 15.04 15.57 -9.44
N SER A 131 15.87 14.70 -8.84
CA SER A 131 16.86 13.88 -9.56
C SER A 131 16.28 12.94 -10.60
N ILE A 132 15.13 12.33 -10.30
CA ILE A 132 14.42 11.44 -11.25
C ILE A 132 13.94 12.23 -12.48
N ILE A 133 13.47 13.47 -12.28
CA ILE A 133 13.00 14.33 -13.36
C ILE A 133 14.17 14.79 -14.21
N VAL A 134 15.29 15.17 -13.59
CA VAL A 134 16.50 15.60 -14.31
C VAL A 134 17.09 14.44 -15.13
N THR A 135 17.11 13.23 -14.57
CA THR A 135 17.61 12.02 -15.25
C THR A 135 16.69 11.61 -16.40
N ALA A 136 15.37 11.66 -16.19
CA ALA A 136 14.41 11.42 -17.26
C ALA A 136 14.47 12.51 -18.34
N ALA A 137 14.70 13.77 -17.97
CA ALA A 137 14.82 14.89 -18.90
C ALA A 137 16.08 14.73 -19.74
N ALA A 138 17.19 14.29 -19.13
CA ALA A 138 18.43 13.96 -19.80
C ALA A 138 18.28 12.81 -20.79
N ALA A 139 17.59 11.74 -20.37
CA ALA A 139 17.31 10.60 -21.24
C ALA A 139 16.43 11.02 -22.44
N ILE A 140 15.38 11.82 -22.23
CA ILE A 140 14.51 12.27 -23.32
C ILE A 140 15.21 13.30 -24.21
N GLY A 141 15.93 14.26 -23.63
CA GLY A 141 16.74 15.24 -24.37
C GLY A 141 17.79 14.58 -25.27
N SER A 142 18.39 13.48 -24.80
CA SER A 142 19.32 12.66 -25.60
C SER A 142 18.66 11.96 -26.80
N ILE A 143 17.35 11.71 -26.75
CA ILE A 143 16.56 11.08 -27.82
C ILE A 143 16.00 12.13 -28.79
N THR A 144 15.56 13.29 -28.28
CA THR A 144 14.83 14.30 -29.07
C THR A 144 15.71 15.43 -29.59
N GLY A 145 16.96 15.54 -29.13
CA GLY A 145 17.94 16.54 -29.58
C GLY A 145 17.64 17.97 -29.14
N SER A 146 16.65 18.20 -28.27
CA SER A 146 16.41 19.50 -27.63
C SER A 146 15.98 19.34 -26.17
N ASP A 147 16.69 20.06 -25.30
CA ASP A 147 16.60 19.91 -23.83
C ASP A 147 15.24 20.42 -23.29
N ASN A 148 14.67 21.45 -23.90
CA ASN A 148 13.39 22.04 -23.50
C ASN A 148 12.17 21.17 -23.84
N LEU A 149 12.24 20.37 -24.92
CA LEU A 149 11.15 19.44 -25.26
C LEU A 149 11.09 18.27 -24.27
N GLY A 150 12.24 17.79 -23.78
CA GLY A 150 12.29 16.72 -22.77
C GLY A 150 11.63 17.13 -21.46
N VAL A 151 11.93 18.34 -20.97
CA VAL A 151 11.32 18.91 -19.75
C VAL A 151 9.82 19.14 -19.94
N LEU A 152 9.39 19.69 -21.09
CA LEU A 152 7.96 19.90 -21.40
C LEU A 152 7.17 18.58 -21.43
N ILE A 153 7.73 17.53 -22.05
CA ILE A 153 7.12 16.19 -22.09
C ILE A 153 6.97 15.62 -20.67
N LEU A 154 7.96 15.82 -19.81
CA LEU A 154 7.89 15.34 -18.42
C LEU A 154 6.88 16.11 -17.57
N ILE A 155 6.76 17.43 -17.75
CA ILE A 155 5.71 18.22 -17.10
C ILE A 155 4.33 17.70 -17.52
N ILE A 156 4.13 17.43 -18.82
CA ILE A 156 2.88 16.90 -19.35
C ILE A 156 2.60 15.50 -18.79
N ILE A 157 3.59 14.61 -18.76
CA ILE A 157 3.45 13.25 -18.19
C ILE A 157 3.15 13.31 -16.69
N GLY A 158 3.85 14.16 -15.93
CA GLY A 158 3.64 14.36 -14.49
C GLY A 158 2.25 14.91 -14.19
N ALA A 159 1.83 15.96 -14.91
CA ALA A 159 0.50 16.53 -14.80
C ALA A 159 -0.59 15.51 -15.16
N LEU A 160 -0.38 14.73 -16.22
CA LEU A 160 -1.27 13.65 -16.62
C LEU A 160 -1.34 12.55 -15.53
N GLY A 161 -0.20 12.18 -14.93
CA GLY A 161 -0.13 11.21 -13.85
C GLY A 161 -0.90 11.65 -12.60
N ILE A 162 -0.69 12.90 -12.16
CA ILE A 162 -1.43 13.51 -11.05
C ILE A 162 -2.93 13.56 -11.37
N PHE A 163 -3.29 13.98 -12.58
CA PHE A 163 -4.69 14.01 -13.01
C PHE A 163 -5.32 12.62 -13.03
N ILE A 164 -4.63 11.60 -13.54
CA ILE A 164 -5.10 10.21 -13.56
C ILE A 164 -5.28 9.69 -12.13
N PHE A 165 -4.32 9.93 -11.25
CA PHE A 165 -4.42 9.53 -9.84
C PHE A 165 -5.61 10.21 -9.15
N TRP A 166 -5.75 11.52 -9.31
CA TRP A 166 -6.89 12.27 -8.78
C TRP A 166 -8.22 11.75 -9.35
N PHE A 167 -8.32 11.61 -10.68
CA PHE A 167 -9.54 11.23 -11.39
C PHE A 167 -9.98 9.79 -11.06
N LEU A 168 -9.05 8.83 -11.08
CA LEU A 168 -9.35 7.42 -10.86
C LEU A 168 -9.38 7.04 -9.39
N ILE A 169 -8.49 7.58 -8.56
CA ILE A 169 -8.37 7.17 -7.15
C ILE A 169 -9.11 8.15 -6.26
N GLN A 170 -8.62 9.38 -6.11
CA GLN A 170 -9.10 10.32 -5.09
C GLN A 170 -10.58 10.68 -5.28
N ASN A 171 -10.98 10.97 -6.52
CA ASN A 171 -12.34 11.36 -6.88
C ASN A 171 -13.35 10.19 -6.82
N THR A 172 -12.88 8.95 -6.96
CA THR A 172 -13.75 7.76 -7.00
C THR A 172 -13.90 7.10 -5.63
N PHE A 173 -12.87 7.19 -4.79
CA PHE A 173 -12.85 6.57 -3.46
C PHE A 173 -14.02 6.98 -2.55
N PRO A 174 -14.58 8.21 -2.60
CA PRO A 174 -15.79 8.55 -1.88
C PRO A 174 -16.92 7.55 -2.13
N VAL A 175 -17.14 7.13 -3.37
CA VAL A 175 -18.19 6.15 -3.75
C VAL A 175 -17.95 4.80 -3.06
N VAL A 176 -16.69 4.36 -2.99
CA VAL A 176 -16.28 3.13 -2.30
C VAL A 176 -16.63 3.18 -0.82
N ILE A 177 -16.29 4.28 -0.14
CA ILE A 177 -16.64 4.48 1.27
C ILE A 177 -18.16 4.44 1.45
N ARG A 178 -18.93 5.13 0.60
CA ARG A 178 -20.40 5.17 0.76
C ARG A 178 -21.00 3.78 0.66
N ARG A 179 -20.48 2.91 -0.21
CA ARG A 179 -20.91 1.51 -0.29
C ARG A 179 -20.66 0.76 1.01
N VAL A 180 -19.47 0.88 1.59
CA VAL A 180 -19.12 0.23 2.88
C VAL A 180 -20.08 0.66 3.99
N PHE A 181 -20.37 1.96 4.10
CA PHE A 181 -21.27 2.48 5.12
C PHE A 181 -22.74 2.13 4.87
N LEU A 182 -23.19 2.10 3.60
CA LEU A 182 -24.54 1.68 3.23
C LEU A 182 -24.81 0.23 3.63
N GLU A 183 -23.85 -0.68 3.41
CA GLU A 183 -24.01 -2.07 3.83
C GLU A 183 -23.95 -2.22 5.36
N GLY A 184 -23.03 -1.51 6.03
CA GLY A 184 -22.94 -1.50 7.50
C GLY A 184 -24.16 -0.90 8.21
N MET A 185 -25.12 -0.36 7.47
CA MET A 185 -26.38 0.14 7.99
C MET A 185 -27.33 -0.96 8.47
N ILE A 186 -27.34 -2.11 7.79
CA ILE A 186 -28.32 -3.20 8.00
C ILE A 186 -27.64 -4.50 8.37
N TYR A 187 -26.49 -4.76 7.77
CA TYR A 187 -25.78 -6.01 7.93
C TYR A 187 -24.94 -6.01 9.20
N ASP A 188 -24.76 -7.21 9.75
CA ASP A 188 -24.03 -7.44 10.99
C ASP A 188 -22.53 -7.59 10.74
N ARG A 189 -22.13 -7.92 9.50
CA ARG A 189 -20.75 -7.93 9.02
C ARG A 189 -20.62 -7.18 7.69
N VAL A 190 -19.52 -6.44 7.52
CA VAL A 190 -19.13 -5.85 6.23
C VAL A 190 -17.77 -6.42 5.82
N THR A 191 -17.71 -6.98 4.62
CA THR A 191 -16.50 -7.66 4.13
C THR A 191 -15.50 -6.63 3.57
N PRO A 192 -14.18 -6.79 3.81
CA PRO A 192 -13.16 -5.91 3.19
C PRO A 192 -13.16 -5.92 1.66
N GLN A 193 -13.74 -6.95 1.05
CA GLN A 193 -13.92 -7.04 -0.41
C GLN A 193 -14.72 -5.87 -1.00
N ARG A 194 -15.46 -5.12 -0.18
CA ARG A 194 -16.21 -3.93 -0.61
C ARG A 194 -15.32 -2.77 -1.03
N PHE A 195 -14.07 -2.69 -0.56
CA PHE A 195 -13.14 -1.65 -1.03
C PHE A 195 -12.82 -1.76 -2.54
N VAL A 196 -12.97 -2.95 -3.12
CA VAL A 196 -12.72 -3.22 -4.54
C VAL A 196 -14.02 -3.48 -5.34
N PHE A 197 -15.19 -3.15 -4.79
CA PHE A 197 -16.47 -3.51 -5.40
C PHE A 197 -16.64 -2.92 -6.81
N LEU A 198 -16.24 -1.66 -7.02
CA LEU A 198 -16.33 -0.99 -8.34
C LEU A 198 -15.47 -1.66 -9.41
N LEU A 199 -14.33 -2.26 -9.02
CA LEU A 199 -13.49 -3.05 -9.92
C LEU A 199 -14.17 -4.37 -10.29
N ARG A 200 -14.85 -5.01 -9.32
CA ARG A 200 -15.58 -6.27 -9.54
C ARG A 200 -16.73 -6.12 -10.53
N VAL A 201 -17.52 -5.04 -10.40
CA VAL A 201 -18.66 -4.78 -11.29
C VAL A 201 -18.25 -4.09 -12.61
N LYS A 202 -16.94 -3.85 -12.83
CA LYS A 202 -16.39 -3.13 -14.00
C LYS A 202 -16.96 -1.72 -14.19
N LYS A 203 -17.38 -1.06 -13.11
CA LYS A 203 -17.97 0.30 -13.16
C LYS A 203 -17.06 1.38 -12.57
N TRP A 204 -15.78 1.08 -12.33
CA TRP A 204 -14.82 2.06 -11.83
C TRP A 204 -14.80 3.34 -12.68
N MET A 205 -14.59 3.22 -13.99
CA MET A 205 -14.57 4.36 -14.92
C MET A 205 -15.90 5.14 -14.93
N LYS A 206 -17.04 4.44 -14.83
CA LYS A 206 -18.35 5.11 -14.76
C LYS A 206 -18.49 5.89 -13.46
N ALA A 207 -18.13 5.31 -12.32
CA ALA A 207 -18.16 5.99 -11.02
C ALA A 207 -17.20 7.19 -10.99
N SER A 208 -15.97 7.05 -11.50
CA SER A 208 -15.01 8.15 -11.67
C SER A 208 -15.61 9.28 -12.51
N TRP A 209 -16.25 8.94 -13.63
CA TRP A 209 -16.89 9.91 -14.51
C TRP A 209 -18.08 10.63 -13.87
N ILE A 210 -18.94 9.92 -13.12
CA ILE A 210 -20.04 10.54 -12.36
C ILE A 210 -19.50 11.58 -11.37
N MET A 211 -18.47 11.20 -10.62
CA MET A 211 -17.86 12.07 -9.62
C MET A 211 -17.12 13.25 -10.26
N PHE A 212 -16.45 13.03 -11.39
CA PHE A 212 -15.78 14.09 -12.15
C PHE A 212 -16.77 15.12 -12.70
N VAL A 213 -17.87 14.68 -13.31
CA VAL A 213 -18.91 15.60 -13.81
C VAL A 213 -19.55 16.37 -12.65
N LYS A 214 -19.81 15.72 -11.51
CA LYS A 214 -20.25 16.41 -10.28
C LYS A 214 -19.25 17.49 -9.85
N TYR A 215 -17.95 17.19 -9.89
CA TYR A 215 -16.89 18.13 -9.56
C TYR A 215 -16.85 19.32 -10.53
N VAL A 216 -16.85 19.07 -11.86
CA VAL A 216 -16.88 20.12 -12.89
C VAL A 216 -18.10 21.02 -12.72
N TRP A 217 -19.28 20.44 -12.51
CA TRP A 217 -20.50 21.21 -12.31
C TRP A 217 -20.41 22.06 -11.05
N TYR A 218 -19.88 21.51 -9.96
CA TYR A 218 -19.67 22.26 -8.72
C TYR A 218 -18.68 23.41 -8.93
N LEU A 219 -17.55 23.17 -9.61
CA LEU A 219 -16.53 24.17 -9.94
C LEU A 219 -17.12 25.35 -10.73
N LEU A 220 -17.96 25.06 -11.73
CA LEU A 220 -18.66 26.10 -12.49
C LEU A 220 -19.59 26.94 -11.61
N TRP A 221 -20.23 26.34 -10.60
CA TRP A 221 -21.04 27.06 -9.63
C TRP A 221 -20.21 27.81 -8.58
N CYS A 222 -18.96 27.41 -8.34
CA CYS A 222 -18.05 28.13 -7.45
C CYS A 222 -17.69 29.53 -7.97
N LEU A 223 -17.86 29.78 -9.27
CA LEU A 223 -17.78 31.13 -9.86
C LEU A 223 -18.87 32.07 -9.32
N THR A 224 -19.88 31.56 -8.62
CA THR A 224 -20.93 32.34 -7.97
C THR A 224 -20.91 32.11 -6.46
N LEU A 225 -20.78 33.18 -5.66
CA LEU A 225 -20.74 33.09 -4.19
C LEU A 225 -21.96 32.36 -3.61
N VAL A 226 -23.17 32.64 -4.12
CA VAL A 226 -24.42 31.97 -3.71
C VAL A 226 -24.46 30.51 -4.18
N GLY A 227 -23.87 30.22 -5.35
CA GLY A 227 -23.85 28.88 -5.93
C GLY A 227 -23.04 27.89 -5.11
N ILE A 228 -21.93 28.31 -4.50
CA ILE A 228 -21.06 27.46 -3.65
C ILE A 228 -21.91 26.71 -2.61
N VAL A 229 -22.59 27.45 -1.74
CA VAL A 229 -23.34 26.86 -0.62
C VAL A 229 -24.53 26.06 -1.12
N VAL A 230 -25.33 26.61 -2.03
CA VAL A 230 -26.56 25.96 -2.50
C VAL A 230 -26.26 24.68 -3.27
N LYS A 231 -25.20 24.66 -4.09
CA LYS A 231 -24.87 23.53 -4.96
C LYS A 231 -24.07 22.46 -4.24
N HIS A 232 -23.30 22.84 -3.23
CA HIS A 232 -22.71 21.88 -2.30
C HIS A 232 -23.78 20.90 -1.77
N TYR A 233 -24.85 21.44 -1.16
CA TYR A 233 -25.95 20.61 -0.66
C TYR A 233 -26.80 19.99 -1.76
N SER A 234 -26.94 20.62 -2.92
CA SER A 234 -27.71 20.04 -4.03
C SER A 234 -27.04 18.78 -4.61
N TYR A 235 -25.71 18.69 -4.58
CA TYR A 235 -24.93 17.55 -5.11
C TYR A 235 -24.43 16.60 -4.02
N PHE A 236 -24.86 16.81 -2.77
CA PHE A 236 -24.39 16.06 -1.60
C PHE A 236 -24.65 14.55 -1.70
N LEU A 237 -25.75 14.13 -2.34
CA LEU A 237 -26.14 12.72 -2.43
C LEU A 237 -25.52 11.96 -3.60
N VAL A 238 -24.84 12.64 -4.54
CA VAL A 238 -24.24 12.01 -5.71
C VAL A 238 -23.34 10.80 -5.39
N PRO A 239 -22.39 10.86 -4.42
CA PRO A 239 -21.57 9.70 -4.11
C PRO A 239 -22.37 8.53 -3.52
N TYR A 240 -23.49 8.78 -2.82
CA TYR A 240 -24.37 7.72 -2.32
C TYR A 240 -25.16 7.06 -3.45
N ILE A 241 -25.72 7.89 -4.34
CA ILE A 241 -26.44 7.46 -5.54
C ILE A 241 -25.53 6.60 -6.44
N ALA A 242 -24.29 7.03 -6.66
CA ALA A 242 -23.30 6.28 -7.44
C ALA A 242 -22.85 4.99 -6.74
N ALA A 243 -22.88 4.94 -5.40
CA ALA A 243 -22.54 3.73 -4.63
C ALA A 243 -23.66 2.68 -4.67
N GLU A 244 -24.91 3.13 -4.74
CA GLU A 244 -26.07 2.25 -4.92
C GLU A 244 -26.11 1.70 -6.35
N ASN A 245 -26.11 2.58 -7.35
CA ASN A 245 -26.17 2.23 -8.76
C ASN A 245 -25.05 2.95 -9.55
N PRO A 246 -23.88 2.31 -9.75
CA PRO A 246 -22.76 2.89 -10.49
C PRO A 246 -22.95 2.82 -12.02
N ASP A 247 -24.04 2.19 -12.51
CA ASP A 247 -24.27 2.04 -13.96
C ASP A 247 -24.95 3.25 -14.60
N MET A 248 -25.53 4.14 -13.78
CA MET A 248 -26.22 5.34 -14.23
C MET A 248 -25.30 6.36 -14.92
N THR A 249 -25.90 7.24 -15.73
CA THR A 249 -25.16 8.35 -16.33
C THR A 249 -24.90 9.46 -15.29
N ALA A 250 -23.80 10.20 -15.46
CA ALA A 250 -23.45 11.31 -14.57
C ALA A 250 -24.57 12.37 -14.45
N ARG A 251 -25.24 12.69 -15.57
CA ARG A 251 -26.34 13.64 -15.59
C ARG A 251 -27.55 13.13 -14.80
N GLN A 252 -27.88 11.83 -14.90
CA GLN A 252 -28.94 11.22 -14.09
C GLN A 252 -28.61 11.32 -12.59
N ALA A 253 -27.39 10.94 -12.18
CA ALA A 253 -26.96 10.99 -10.78
C ALA A 253 -27.06 12.41 -10.18
N VAL A 254 -26.48 13.40 -10.86
CA VAL A 254 -26.49 14.80 -10.41
C VAL A 254 -27.91 15.37 -10.40
N THR A 255 -28.72 15.06 -11.40
CA THR A 255 -30.11 15.53 -11.47
C THR A 255 -30.98 14.91 -10.38
N LEU A 256 -30.82 13.62 -10.12
CA LEU A 256 -31.53 12.91 -9.07
C LEU A 256 -31.18 13.49 -7.69
N SER A 257 -29.89 13.68 -7.39
CA SER A 257 -29.44 14.35 -6.16
C SER A 257 -30.11 15.72 -5.97
N ARG A 258 -30.15 16.55 -7.03
CA ARG A 258 -30.79 17.87 -6.97
C ARG A 258 -32.28 17.79 -6.65
N LYS A 259 -32.99 16.81 -7.22
CA LYS A 259 -34.43 16.60 -7.01
C LYS A 259 -34.70 16.10 -5.59
N MET A 260 -33.96 15.09 -5.14
CA MET A 260 -34.04 14.55 -3.77
C MET A 260 -33.72 15.61 -2.71
N MET A 261 -32.79 16.53 -3.01
CA MET A 261 -32.42 17.61 -2.08
C MET A 261 -33.36 18.83 -2.13
N LYS A 262 -34.36 18.88 -3.03
CA LYS A 262 -35.30 20.01 -3.10
C LYS A 262 -36.17 20.02 -1.84
N GLY A 263 -36.04 21.07 -1.02
CA GLY A 263 -36.71 21.18 0.29
C GLY A 263 -35.86 20.70 1.49
N HIS A 264 -34.79 19.95 1.25
CA HIS A 264 -33.98 19.34 2.32
C HIS A 264 -32.57 19.95 2.48
N LYS A 265 -32.18 20.93 1.66
CA LYS A 265 -30.84 21.57 1.76
C LYS A 265 -30.59 22.22 3.12
N TRP A 266 -31.56 23.00 3.61
CA TRP A 266 -31.46 23.61 4.94
C TRP A 266 -31.41 22.55 6.03
N GLN A 267 -32.23 21.51 5.93
CA GLN A 267 -32.20 20.40 6.89
C GLN A 267 -30.82 19.71 6.93
N CYS A 268 -30.19 19.50 5.76
CA CYS A 268 -28.85 18.93 5.63
C CYS A 268 -27.78 19.84 6.25
N PHE A 269 -27.82 21.15 5.98
CA PHE A 269 -26.92 22.14 6.59
C PHE A 269 -27.02 22.12 8.13
N VAL A 270 -28.23 22.19 8.67
CA VAL A 270 -28.42 22.16 10.13
C VAL A 270 -28.05 20.78 10.71
N PHE A 271 -28.16 19.70 9.93
CA PHE A 271 -27.69 18.38 10.35
C PHE A 271 -26.17 18.33 10.43
N GLU A 272 -25.46 18.90 9.45
CA GLU A 272 -24.01 19.05 9.45
C GLU A 272 -23.51 19.90 10.62
N LEU A 273 -24.10 21.07 10.86
CA LEU A 273 -23.78 21.93 12.00
C LEU A 273 -23.93 21.21 13.35
N SER A 274 -24.80 20.20 13.43
CA SER A 274 -24.96 19.42 14.66
C SER A 274 -23.77 18.53 15.00
N PHE A 275 -22.75 18.47 14.12
CA PHE A 275 -21.46 17.82 14.34
C PHE A 275 -20.32 18.79 14.69
N LEU A 276 -20.53 20.11 14.60
CA LEU A 276 -19.48 21.12 14.79
C LEU A 276 -18.74 20.96 16.14
N GLY A 277 -19.46 20.62 17.21
CA GLY A 277 -18.83 20.37 18.52
C GLY A 277 -17.84 19.19 18.52
N TRP A 278 -18.07 18.16 17.71
CA TRP A 278 -17.12 17.04 17.53
C TRP A 278 -15.93 17.44 16.68
N GLU A 279 -16.14 18.31 15.68
CA GLU A 279 -15.05 18.84 14.84
C GLU A 279 -14.11 19.75 15.66
N VAL A 280 -14.66 20.55 16.59
CA VAL A 280 -13.86 21.32 17.57
C VAL A 280 -13.03 20.41 18.47
N LEU A 281 -13.61 19.32 18.99
CA LEU A 281 -12.86 18.33 19.77
C LEU A 281 -11.77 17.65 18.92
N GLY A 282 -12.06 17.42 17.64
CA GLY A 282 -11.09 17.00 16.64
C GLY A 282 -9.91 17.96 16.52
N ALA A 283 -10.18 19.25 16.39
CA ALA A 283 -9.13 20.28 16.32
C ALA A 283 -8.27 20.30 17.59
N LEU A 284 -8.89 20.18 18.77
CA LEU A 284 -8.18 20.13 20.07
C LEU A 284 -7.27 18.89 20.21
N THR A 285 -7.53 17.82 19.46
CA THR A 285 -6.74 16.58 19.47
C THR A 285 -5.84 16.47 18.23
N MET A 286 -5.52 17.60 17.59
CA MET A 286 -4.71 17.69 16.36
C MET A 286 -5.23 16.81 15.21
N GLY A 287 -6.53 16.53 15.17
CA GLY A 287 -7.16 15.72 14.13
C GLY A 287 -7.25 14.22 14.45
N LEU A 288 -6.59 13.72 15.51
CA LEU A 288 -6.63 12.28 15.87
C LEU A 288 -8.05 11.81 16.19
N PHE A 289 -8.81 12.59 16.96
CA PHE A 289 -10.20 12.26 17.27
C PHE A 289 -11.11 12.30 16.02
N ASN A 290 -10.76 13.10 15.01
CA ASN A 290 -11.51 13.13 13.76
C ASN A 290 -11.38 11.82 12.98
N ILE A 291 -10.17 11.27 12.90
CA ILE A 291 -9.90 10.01 12.20
C ILE A 291 -10.58 8.83 12.93
N LEU A 292 -10.42 8.76 14.26
CA LEU A 292 -10.86 7.61 15.04
C LEU A 292 -12.38 7.62 15.30
N TYR A 293 -13.03 8.77 15.35
CA TYR A 293 -14.44 8.85 15.74
C TYR A 293 -15.29 9.81 14.91
N THR A 294 -14.91 11.09 14.78
CA THR A 294 -15.80 12.09 14.17
C THR A 294 -16.16 11.76 12.72
N ASN A 295 -15.18 11.41 11.87
CA ASN A 295 -15.40 11.13 10.46
C ASN A 295 -16.24 9.86 10.26
N PRO A 296 -15.90 8.70 10.87
CA PRO A 296 -16.76 7.52 10.80
C PRO A 296 -18.18 7.77 11.32
N TYR A 297 -18.32 8.51 12.42
CA TYR A 297 -19.62 8.82 13.00
C TYR A 297 -20.47 9.73 12.10
N LYS A 298 -19.87 10.78 11.53
CA LYS A 298 -20.52 11.71 10.60
C LYS A 298 -21.00 10.96 9.36
N VAL A 299 -20.14 10.17 8.72
CA VAL A 299 -20.50 9.38 7.51
C VAL A 299 -21.61 8.37 7.82
N ALA A 300 -21.54 7.65 8.94
CA ALA A 300 -22.59 6.71 9.34
C ALA A 300 -23.95 7.40 9.56
N ALA A 301 -23.95 8.60 10.15
CA ALA A 301 -25.18 9.37 10.35
C ALA A 301 -25.75 9.94 9.04
N PHE A 302 -24.90 10.41 8.12
CA PHE A 302 -25.34 10.88 6.80
C PHE A 302 -25.78 9.74 5.88
N THR A 303 -25.27 8.53 6.08
CA THR A 303 -25.77 7.33 5.41
C THR A 303 -27.23 7.05 5.77
N ARG A 304 -27.59 7.20 7.05
CA ARG A 304 -29.00 7.13 7.50
C ARG A 304 -29.85 8.25 6.90
N TYR A 305 -29.30 9.46 6.82
CA TYR A 305 -29.99 10.59 6.19
C TYR A 305 -30.30 10.33 4.71
N TYR A 306 -29.35 9.79 3.96
CA TYR A 306 -29.59 9.39 2.57
C TYR A 306 -30.66 8.30 2.44
N ALA A 307 -30.65 7.28 3.32
CA ALA A 307 -31.65 6.22 3.31
C ALA A 307 -33.08 6.75 3.47
N GLU A 308 -33.28 7.75 4.35
CA GLU A 308 -34.58 8.40 4.53
C GLU A 308 -35.01 9.21 3.30
N LEU A 309 -34.10 9.99 2.71
CA LEU A 309 -34.40 10.77 1.49
C LEU A 309 -34.65 9.87 0.29
N ARG A 310 -33.99 8.72 0.20
CA ARG A 310 -34.24 7.70 -0.81
C ARG A 310 -35.66 7.14 -0.66
N ALA A 311 -36.06 6.73 0.55
CA ALA A 311 -37.40 6.20 0.79
C ALA A 311 -38.49 7.23 0.41
N GLU A 312 -38.30 8.49 0.82
CA GLU A 312 -39.21 9.59 0.47
C GLU A 312 -39.25 9.86 -1.05
N ALA A 313 -38.12 9.75 -1.75
CA ALA A 313 -38.06 9.96 -3.19
C ALA A 313 -38.79 8.86 -3.99
N ILE A 314 -38.71 7.60 -3.52
CA ILE A 314 -39.41 6.46 -4.10
C ILE A 314 -40.91 6.58 -3.83
N GLU A 315 -41.31 6.88 -2.59
CA GLU A 315 -42.72 7.07 -2.20
C GLU A 315 -43.40 8.19 -3.01
N LYS A 316 -42.69 9.28 -3.25
CA LYS A 316 -43.18 10.42 -4.06
C LYS A 316 -43.09 10.18 -5.57
N GLY A 317 -42.52 9.08 -6.04
CA GLY A 317 -42.36 8.78 -7.46
C GLY A 317 -41.54 9.83 -8.22
N ILE A 318 -40.49 10.37 -7.63
CA ILE A 318 -39.67 11.42 -8.26
C ILE A 318 -39.00 10.87 -9.52
N PRO A 319 -39.01 11.55 -10.68
CA PRO A 319 -38.42 10.99 -11.89
C PRO A 319 -36.92 10.80 -11.75
N GLY A 320 -36.45 9.56 -11.96
CA GLY A 320 -35.10 9.08 -11.72
C GLY A 320 -34.97 8.20 -10.48
N ALA A 321 -35.97 8.18 -9.57
CA ALA A 321 -35.96 7.33 -8.38
C ALA A 321 -36.04 5.84 -8.71
N GLU A 322 -36.61 5.47 -9.86
CA GLU A 322 -36.63 4.12 -10.41
C GLU A 322 -35.23 3.53 -10.65
N LEU A 323 -34.20 4.39 -10.75
CA LEU A 323 -32.81 3.97 -10.89
C LEU A 323 -32.17 3.56 -9.54
N LEU A 324 -32.88 3.73 -8.42
CA LEU A 324 -32.47 3.32 -7.08
C LEU A 324 -33.15 1.98 -6.74
N TYR A 325 -32.67 0.89 -7.35
CA TYR A 325 -33.30 -0.43 -7.30
C TYR A 325 -32.53 -1.47 -6.46
N ASP A 326 -31.48 -1.07 -5.72
CA ASP A 326 -30.78 -1.96 -4.80
C ASP A 326 -31.50 -2.02 -3.45
N ASN A 327 -32.62 -2.76 -3.42
CA ASN A 327 -33.45 -2.88 -2.23
C ASN A 327 -32.70 -3.53 -1.06
N TYR A 328 -31.79 -4.46 -1.33
CA TYR A 328 -31.09 -5.22 -0.30
C TYR A 328 -30.05 -4.41 0.48
N LEU A 329 -29.80 -3.14 0.13
CA LEU A 329 -29.11 -2.20 1.02
C LEU A 329 -30.00 -1.67 2.15
N TYR A 330 -31.32 -1.77 1.99
CA TYR A 330 -32.34 -1.17 2.84
C TYR A 330 -33.26 -2.20 3.52
N GLU A 331 -33.22 -3.46 3.07
CA GLU A 331 -33.90 -4.59 3.68
C GLU A 331 -33.08 -5.88 3.57
N LYS A 332 -33.24 -6.81 4.50
CA LYS A 332 -32.61 -8.14 4.40
C LYS A 332 -33.47 -9.02 3.50
N ALA A 333 -32.87 -9.63 2.47
CA ALA A 333 -33.57 -10.52 1.53
C ALA A 333 -34.28 -11.66 2.25
N GLU A 334 -35.46 -12.07 1.80
CA GLU A 334 -36.23 -13.19 2.36
C GLU A 334 -35.50 -14.54 2.24
N SER A 335 -35.75 -15.48 3.18
CA SER A 335 -35.00 -16.74 3.26
C SER A 335 -35.15 -17.57 1.98
N TYR A 336 -36.34 -17.56 1.36
CA TYR A 336 -36.59 -18.30 0.13
C TYR A 336 -35.84 -17.71 -1.07
N VAL A 337 -35.67 -16.38 -1.12
CA VAL A 337 -34.93 -15.68 -2.20
C VAL A 337 -33.45 -16.03 -2.11
N ILE A 338 -32.90 -16.03 -0.89
CA ILE A 338 -31.54 -16.49 -0.62
C ILE A 338 -31.40 -17.96 -1.01
N ALA A 339 -32.32 -18.82 -0.60
CA ALA A 339 -32.26 -20.24 -0.94
C ALA A 339 -32.24 -20.50 -2.46
N ALA A 340 -33.04 -19.74 -3.22
CA ALA A 340 -33.07 -19.85 -4.67
C ALA A 340 -31.76 -19.40 -5.37
N LYS A 341 -31.01 -18.45 -4.79
CA LYS A 341 -29.78 -17.89 -5.40
C LYS A 341 -28.47 -18.48 -4.86
N TYR A 342 -28.53 -19.18 -3.73
CA TYR A 342 -27.37 -19.80 -3.09
C TYR A 342 -27.55 -21.31 -2.80
N PRO A 343 -28.12 -22.12 -3.74
CA PRO A 343 -28.36 -23.53 -3.49
C PRO A 343 -27.06 -24.33 -3.28
N ASP A 344 -25.99 -23.92 -3.97
CA ASP A 344 -24.65 -24.50 -3.85
C ASP A 344 -24.02 -24.24 -2.47
N VAL A 345 -24.21 -23.03 -1.92
CA VAL A 345 -23.68 -22.68 -0.60
C VAL A 345 -24.46 -23.40 0.51
N ILE A 346 -25.78 -23.46 0.39
CA ILE A 346 -26.65 -24.17 1.35
C ILE A 346 -26.31 -25.65 1.38
N LYS A 347 -26.12 -26.28 0.21
CA LYS A 347 -25.69 -27.68 0.12
C LYS A 347 -24.41 -27.94 0.93
N VAL A 348 -23.43 -27.03 0.86
CA VAL A 348 -22.18 -27.15 1.62
C VAL A 348 -22.37 -26.92 3.12
N MET A 349 -23.26 -26.02 3.51
CA MET A 349 -23.58 -25.79 4.93
C MET A 349 -24.28 -27.00 5.55
N GLU A 350 -25.14 -27.69 4.78
CA GLU A 350 -25.85 -28.89 5.23
C GLU A 350 -24.97 -30.15 5.23
N GLN A 351 -24.03 -30.24 4.27
CA GLN A 351 -23.14 -31.40 4.10
C GLN A 351 -21.66 -30.97 4.04
N PRO A 352 -21.05 -30.57 5.17
CA PRO A 352 -19.69 -30.07 5.19
C PRO A 352 -18.62 -31.13 4.87
N GLU A 353 -18.91 -32.42 5.07
CA GLU A 353 -17.93 -33.51 4.96
C GLU A 353 -17.71 -34.03 3.53
N ASP A 354 -18.69 -33.87 2.64
CA ASP A 354 -18.76 -34.59 1.35
C ASP A 354 -17.99 -33.90 0.20
N MET A 355 -17.32 -32.77 0.48
CA MET A 355 -16.68 -31.94 -0.56
C MET A 355 -15.15 -31.93 -0.53
N THR A 356 -14.50 -32.57 0.45
CA THR A 356 -13.03 -32.64 0.49
C THR A 356 -12.55 -33.98 -0.05
N GLU A 357 -12.26 -34.03 -1.35
CA GLU A 357 -11.52 -35.14 -1.93
C GLU A 357 -10.12 -35.16 -1.28
N LYS A 358 -9.85 -36.13 -0.40
CA LYS A 358 -8.60 -36.16 0.37
C LYS A 358 -7.51 -36.85 -0.45
N LEU A 359 -6.46 -36.11 -0.80
CA LEU A 359 -5.22 -36.74 -1.28
C LEU A 359 -4.64 -37.59 -0.14
N THR A 360 -4.38 -38.88 -0.40
CA THR A 360 -3.90 -39.82 0.63
C THR A 360 -2.37 -39.94 0.65
N GLY A 361 -1.84 -40.39 1.79
CA GLY A 361 -0.41 -40.67 1.99
C GLY A 361 0.50 -39.44 1.99
N TRP A 362 1.72 -39.60 1.50
CA TRP A 362 2.75 -38.55 1.47
C TRP A 362 2.38 -37.36 0.57
N ARG A 363 1.54 -37.59 -0.46
CA ARG A 363 1.04 -36.51 -1.34
C ARG A 363 0.06 -35.60 -0.60
N GLY A 364 -0.85 -36.20 0.17
CA GLY A 364 -1.72 -35.47 1.09
C GLY A 364 -0.91 -34.67 2.09
N PHE A 365 0.15 -35.26 2.66
CA PHE A 365 1.04 -34.55 3.58
C PHE A 365 1.66 -33.29 2.95
N LEU A 366 2.21 -33.36 1.73
CA LEU A 366 2.78 -32.19 1.05
C LEU A 366 1.74 -31.13 0.72
N ALA A 367 0.56 -31.54 0.24
CA ALA A 367 -0.52 -30.62 -0.08
C ALA A 367 -1.06 -29.92 1.19
N HIS A 368 -1.32 -30.65 2.27
CA HIS A 368 -1.89 -30.09 3.50
C HIS A 368 -0.91 -29.23 4.29
N ASN A 369 0.37 -29.60 4.33
CA ASN A 369 1.36 -28.86 5.12
C ASN A 369 2.00 -27.71 4.35
N PHE A 370 2.38 -27.97 3.09
CA PHE A 370 3.18 -27.04 2.29
C PHE A 370 2.44 -26.46 1.09
N GLY A 371 1.20 -26.89 0.83
CA GLY A 371 0.44 -26.42 -0.33
C GLY A 371 1.08 -26.77 -1.66
N VAL A 372 1.83 -27.89 -1.73
CA VAL A 372 2.54 -28.33 -2.94
C VAL A 372 1.85 -29.51 -3.58
N LEU A 373 1.61 -29.41 -4.89
CA LEU A 373 1.15 -30.50 -5.76
C LEU A 373 2.32 -30.90 -6.65
N LEU A 374 2.70 -32.18 -6.68
CA LEU A 374 3.91 -32.56 -7.42
C LEU A 374 3.66 -32.71 -8.91
N LEU A 375 2.47 -33.15 -9.27
CA LEU A 375 2.06 -33.31 -10.66
C LEU A 375 0.80 -32.45 -10.90
N ARG A 376 0.42 -32.27 -12.17
CA ARG A 376 -0.89 -31.72 -12.54
C ARG A 376 -1.78 -32.83 -13.07
N ARG A 377 -1.92 -33.92 -12.32
CA ARG A 377 -2.87 -35.00 -12.66
C ARG A 377 -4.30 -34.52 -12.54
N GLU A 378 -5.23 -35.25 -13.15
CA GLU A 378 -6.65 -34.93 -13.08
C GLU A 378 -7.17 -34.88 -11.62
N GLN A 379 -6.70 -35.80 -10.77
CA GLN A 379 -6.98 -35.82 -9.32
C GLN A 379 -6.47 -34.58 -8.58
N GLU A 380 -5.25 -34.11 -8.86
CA GLU A 380 -4.69 -32.90 -8.21
C GLU A 380 -5.41 -31.63 -8.69
N ARG A 381 -5.81 -31.58 -9.96
CA ARG A 381 -6.64 -30.50 -10.51
C ARG A 381 -8.07 -30.54 -9.98
N ALA A 382 -8.62 -31.72 -9.71
CA ALA A 382 -9.92 -31.86 -9.08
C ALA A 382 -9.84 -31.35 -7.63
N TYR A 383 -8.84 -31.79 -6.87
CA TYR A 383 -8.56 -31.31 -5.52
C TYR A 383 -8.41 -29.78 -5.44
N GLU A 384 -7.61 -29.16 -6.31
CA GLU A 384 -7.45 -27.70 -6.36
C GLU A 384 -8.77 -26.98 -6.68
N ARG A 385 -9.53 -27.49 -7.67
CA ARG A 385 -10.85 -26.93 -8.02
C ARG A 385 -11.82 -27.03 -6.85
N HIS A 386 -11.88 -28.16 -6.18
CA HIS A 386 -12.71 -28.36 -4.98
C HIS A 386 -12.31 -27.42 -3.84
N GLN A 387 -11.01 -27.19 -3.61
CA GLN A 387 -10.55 -26.26 -2.58
C GLN A 387 -10.89 -24.80 -2.94
N ALA A 388 -10.75 -24.40 -4.21
CA ALA A 388 -11.15 -23.08 -4.67
C ALA A 388 -12.66 -22.87 -4.54
N ASP A 389 -13.45 -23.87 -4.90
CA ASP A 389 -14.90 -23.88 -4.73
C ASP A 389 -15.28 -23.80 -3.25
N TYR A 390 -14.60 -24.54 -2.36
CA TYR A 390 -14.81 -24.50 -0.92
C TYR A 390 -14.56 -23.10 -0.35
N VAL A 391 -13.41 -22.48 -0.64
CA VAL A 391 -13.09 -21.11 -0.17
C VAL A 391 -14.11 -20.11 -0.69
N ARG A 392 -14.49 -20.24 -1.97
CA ARG A 392 -15.51 -19.39 -2.59
C ARG A 392 -16.85 -19.53 -1.89
N VAL A 393 -17.29 -20.76 -1.62
CA VAL A 393 -18.56 -21.04 -0.95
C VAL A 393 -18.53 -20.55 0.50
N HIS A 394 -17.44 -20.80 1.23
CA HIS A 394 -17.27 -20.33 2.60
C HIS A 394 -17.29 -18.80 2.70
N SER A 395 -16.75 -18.09 1.71
CA SER A 395 -16.85 -16.62 1.65
C SER A 395 -18.27 -16.06 1.49
N MET A 396 -19.24 -16.92 1.15
CA MET A 396 -20.66 -16.56 0.97
C MET A 396 -21.56 -17.12 2.07
N ILE A 397 -21.01 -17.77 3.10
CA ILE A 397 -21.81 -18.28 4.22
C ILE A 397 -22.50 -17.11 4.95
N ASP A 398 -21.77 -16.01 5.19
CA ASP A 398 -22.31 -14.80 5.82
C ASP A 398 -23.47 -14.20 4.99
N ASP A 399 -23.45 -14.33 3.66
CA ASP A 399 -24.53 -13.89 2.77
C ASP A 399 -25.79 -14.75 2.97
N VAL A 400 -25.63 -16.08 3.08
CA VAL A 400 -26.73 -17.03 3.32
C VAL A 400 -27.33 -16.88 4.72
N GLN A 401 -26.47 -16.65 5.71
CA GLN A 401 -26.88 -16.37 7.10
C GLN A 401 -27.50 -14.98 7.26
N ARG A 402 -27.48 -14.13 6.21
CA ARG A 402 -28.00 -12.74 6.22
C ARG A 402 -27.27 -11.86 7.24
N GLU A 403 -26.02 -12.20 7.54
CA GLU A 403 -25.09 -11.38 8.32
C GLU A 403 -24.39 -10.34 7.43
N ALA A 404 -24.15 -10.66 6.16
CA ALA A 404 -23.52 -9.77 5.17
C ALA A 404 -24.44 -9.52 3.96
N TYR A 405 -24.13 -8.47 3.18
CA TYR A 405 -24.89 -8.13 1.98
C TYR A 405 -24.81 -9.25 0.93
N PRO A 406 -25.96 -9.78 0.45
CA PRO A 406 -26.00 -10.91 -0.46
C PRO A 406 -25.54 -10.51 -1.87
N VAL A 407 -24.29 -10.83 -2.20
CA VAL A 407 -23.63 -10.34 -3.43
C VAL A 407 -24.33 -10.80 -4.71
N ARG A 408 -24.85 -12.04 -4.76
CA ARG A 408 -25.57 -12.57 -5.94
C ARG A 408 -26.93 -11.94 -6.18
N LEU A 409 -27.45 -11.20 -5.21
CA LEU A 409 -28.68 -10.42 -5.33
C LEU A 409 -28.42 -8.98 -5.74
N TYR A 410 -27.15 -8.59 -5.93
CA TYR A 410 -26.82 -7.26 -6.41
C TYR A 410 -27.43 -7.04 -7.81
N PRO A 411 -28.19 -5.96 -8.02
CA PRO A 411 -28.92 -5.80 -9.27
C PRO A 411 -28.07 -5.57 -10.53
N VAL A 412 -26.88 -4.98 -10.39
CA VAL A 412 -25.93 -4.91 -11.52
C VAL A 412 -25.19 -6.25 -11.54
N PRO A 413 -25.37 -7.09 -12.58
CA PRO A 413 -24.74 -8.39 -12.60
C PRO A 413 -23.22 -8.21 -12.49
N GLU A 414 -22.63 -8.77 -11.44
CA GLU A 414 -21.21 -9.09 -11.45
C GLU A 414 -21.05 -10.10 -12.60
N GLU A 415 -20.62 -9.65 -13.78
CA GLU A 415 -20.25 -10.55 -14.88
C GLU A 415 -19.42 -11.68 -14.28
N GLU A 416 -20.03 -12.89 -14.27
CA GLU A 416 -19.65 -14.09 -13.53
C GLU A 416 -18.28 -13.93 -12.87
N ARG A 417 -18.25 -13.43 -11.61
CA ARG A 417 -17.06 -13.12 -10.80
C ARG A 417 -15.78 -13.38 -11.59
N ARG A 418 -15.21 -12.36 -12.27
CA ARG A 418 -14.00 -12.48 -13.13
C ARG A 418 -13.17 -13.69 -12.69
N LYS A 419 -12.89 -14.64 -13.59
CA LYS A 419 -11.98 -15.77 -13.30
C LYS A 419 -10.74 -15.32 -12.52
N LEU A 420 -10.25 -14.11 -12.78
CA LEU A 420 -9.19 -13.43 -12.04
C LEU A 420 -9.44 -13.27 -10.52
N VAL A 421 -10.62 -12.80 -10.08
CA VAL A 421 -10.92 -12.65 -8.64
C VAL A 421 -11.25 -14.01 -8.00
N GLN A 422 -11.79 -14.94 -8.78
CA GLN A 422 -11.94 -16.34 -8.34
C GLN A 422 -10.58 -17.05 -8.25
N SER A 423 -9.60 -16.67 -9.08
CA SER A 423 -8.27 -17.28 -9.14
C SER A 423 -7.27 -16.69 -8.15
N LEU A 424 -7.55 -15.52 -7.55
CA LEU A 424 -6.86 -15.02 -6.35
C LEU A 424 -7.22 -15.84 -5.09
N ASN A 425 -7.31 -17.16 -5.22
CA ASN A 425 -7.49 -18.05 -4.09
C ASN A 425 -6.18 -18.09 -3.29
N TYR A 426 -6.14 -17.40 -2.17
CA TYR A 426 -4.96 -17.38 -1.29
C TYR A 426 -4.64 -18.77 -0.69
N MET A 427 -5.61 -19.69 -0.64
CA MET A 427 -5.38 -21.09 -0.24
C MET A 427 -4.94 -21.99 -1.40
N ARG A 428 -4.60 -21.42 -2.56
CA ARG A 428 -4.16 -22.19 -3.73
C ARG A 428 -2.92 -23.03 -3.40
N HIS A 429 -2.95 -24.26 -3.87
CA HIS A 429 -1.80 -25.15 -3.88
C HIS A 429 -1.11 -25.10 -5.22
N TYR A 430 0.22 -25.04 -5.21
CA TYR A 430 1.02 -24.79 -6.39
C TYR A 430 1.69 -26.07 -6.88
N SER A 431 1.74 -26.24 -8.20
CA SER A 431 2.49 -27.35 -8.78
C SER A 431 4.00 -27.13 -8.61
N LEU A 432 4.81 -28.20 -8.62
CA LEU A 432 6.27 -28.06 -8.60
C LEU A 432 6.79 -27.13 -9.72
N TRP A 433 6.25 -27.27 -10.93
CA TRP A 433 6.60 -26.41 -12.07
C TRP A 433 6.15 -24.97 -11.86
N SER A 434 4.97 -24.75 -11.27
CA SER A 434 4.48 -23.41 -10.93
C SER A 434 5.40 -22.73 -9.91
N LEU A 435 5.88 -23.47 -8.89
CA LEU A 435 6.82 -22.94 -7.91
C LEU A 435 8.17 -22.58 -8.55
N ILE A 436 8.66 -23.37 -9.51
CA ILE A 436 9.88 -23.04 -10.27
C ILE A 436 9.67 -21.77 -11.10
N VAL A 437 8.52 -21.62 -11.78
CA VAL A 437 8.20 -20.39 -12.51
C VAL A 437 8.10 -19.19 -11.58
N ILE A 438 7.46 -19.33 -10.41
CA ILE A 438 7.36 -18.28 -9.39
C ILE A 438 8.76 -17.91 -8.88
N PHE A 439 9.61 -18.89 -8.58
CA PHE A 439 11.00 -18.67 -8.18
C PHE A 439 11.73 -17.80 -9.19
N PHE A 440 11.77 -18.20 -10.47
CA PHE A 440 12.49 -17.44 -11.49
C PHE A 440 11.86 -16.08 -11.77
N SER A 441 10.53 -16.00 -11.79
CA SER A 441 9.81 -14.73 -12.00
C SER A 441 10.15 -13.73 -10.90
N MET A 442 10.15 -14.16 -9.64
CA MET A 442 10.48 -13.30 -8.50
C MET A 442 11.97 -12.99 -8.42
N SER A 443 12.85 -13.90 -8.82
CA SER A 443 14.28 -13.64 -8.92
C SER A 443 14.63 -12.63 -10.01
N VAL A 444 13.99 -12.71 -11.17
CA VAL A 444 14.14 -11.73 -12.26
C VAL A 444 13.51 -10.39 -11.84
N PHE A 445 12.36 -10.40 -11.18
CA PHE A 445 11.74 -9.19 -10.65
C PHE A 445 12.65 -8.50 -9.63
N GLY A 446 13.23 -9.24 -8.68
CA GLY A 446 14.20 -8.71 -7.74
C GLY A 446 15.40 -8.09 -8.45
N TRP A 447 15.95 -8.79 -9.45
CA TRP A 447 17.06 -8.28 -10.25
C TRP A 447 16.71 -6.98 -10.98
N LEU A 448 15.56 -6.93 -11.68
CA LEU A 448 15.05 -5.73 -12.33
C LEU A 448 14.82 -4.59 -11.33
N TRP A 449 14.35 -4.90 -10.13
CA TRP A 449 14.13 -3.95 -9.06
C TRP A 449 15.46 -3.33 -8.58
N GLU A 450 16.45 -4.13 -8.21
CA GLU A 450 17.72 -3.61 -7.71
C GLU A 450 18.55 -2.91 -8.79
N VAL A 451 18.66 -3.51 -9.99
CA VAL A 451 19.37 -2.90 -11.12
C VAL A 451 18.65 -1.64 -11.59
N GLY A 452 17.32 -1.67 -11.66
CA GLY A 452 16.51 -0.51 -12.04
C GLY A 452 16.62 0.63 -11.03
N MET A 453 16.59 0.33 -9.73
CA MET A 453 16.83 1.35 -8.69
C MET A 453 18.22 1.95 -8.82
N HIS A 454 19.26 1.14 -9.01
CA HIS A 454 20.62 1.64 -9.19
C HIS A 454 20.73 2.54 -10.43
N LEU A 455 20.16 2.10 -11.56
CA LEU A 455 20.15 2.84 -12.81
C LEU A 455 19.41 4.18 -12.68
N VAL A 456 18.28 4.21 -11.97
CA VAL A 456 17.52 5.45 -11.73
C VAL A 456 18.24 6.38 -10.74
N SER A 457 18.90 5.81 -9.73
CA SER A 457 19.54 6.57 -8.64
C SER A 457 20.89 7.17 -9.03
N TYR A 458 21.64 6.48 -9.89
CA TYR A 458 23.04 6.80 -10.22
C TYR A 458 23.27 7.00 -11.73
N GLY A 459 22.31 6.64 -12.60
CA GLY A 459 22.45 6.76 -14.06
C GLY A 459 23.33 5.67 -14.69
N GLU A 460 23.82 4.71 -13.90
CA GLU A 460 24.75 3.68 -14.31
C GLU A 460 24.16 2.28 -14.19
N PHE A 461 24.40 1.47 -15.21
CA PHE A 461 23.99 0.07 -15.23
C PHE A 461 25.01 -0.78 -14.48
N VAL A 462 24.58 -1.38 -13.36
CA VAL A 462 25.40 -2.29 -12.56
C VAL A 462 24.64 -3.59 -12.36
N ASN A 463 25.30 -4.72 -12.63
CA ASN A 463 24.71 -6.05 -12.44
C ASN A 463 24.70 -6.44 -10.96
N ARG A 464 23.62 -6.06 -10.27
CA ARG A 464 23.44 -6.28 -8.83
C ARG A 464 23.22 -7.77 -8.51
N GLY A 465 23.90 -8.25 -7.48
CA GLY A 465 23.75 -9.60 -6.94
C GLY A 465 25.02 -10.44 -6.98
N ALA A 466 24.97 -11.62 -6.36
CA ALA A 466 26.11 -12.55 -6.29
C ALA A 466 26.32 -13.39 -7.55
N LEU A 467 25.31 -13.46 -8.41
CA LEU A 467 25.29 -14.27 -9.63
C LEU A 467 25.39 -13.37 -10.87
N HIS A 468 25.90 -13.90 -11.98
CA HIS A 468 26.09 -13.10 -13.21
C HIS A 468 24.82 -13.03 -14.05
N GLY A 469 23.92 -14.02 -13.95
CA GLY A 469 22.65 -14.04 -14.66
C GLY A 469 21.63 -13.07 -14.09
N PRO A 470 20.52 -12.82 -14.82
CA PRO A 470 19.49 -11.85 -14.45
C PRO A 470 18.55 -12.40 -13.37
N TRP A 471 19.11 -12.85 -12.25
CA TRP A 471 18.36 -13.43 -11.13
C TRP A 471 18.98 -13.04 -9.79
N LEU A 472 18.12 -12.58 -8.88
CA LEU A 472 18.42 -12.48 -7.45
C LEU A 472 17.72 -13.62 -6.70
N PRO A 473 18.42 -14.71 -6.33
CA PRO A 473 17.80 -15.92 -5.77
C PRO A 473 17.04 -15.68 -4.48
N ILE A 474 17.43 -14.68 -3.69
CA ILE A 474 16.81 -14.38 -2.39
C ILE A 474 15.33 -14.01 -2.53
N TYR A 475 14.97 -13.25 -3.58
CA TYR A 475 13.58 -12.90 -3.88
C TYR A 475 12.75 -14.12 -4.29
N GLY A 476 13.29 -14.97 -5.15
CA GLY A 476 12.65 -16.22 -5.58
C GLY A 476 12.47 -17.20 -4.42
N THR A 477 13.50 -17.37 -3.60
CA THR A 477 13.52 -18.27 -2.44
C THR A 477 12.54 -17.79 -1.38
N GLY A 478 12.56 -16.48 -1.05
CA GLY A 478 11.61 -15.87 -0.13
C GLY A 478 10.16 -16.10 -0.57
N ALA A 479 9.85 -15.87 -1.84
CA ALA A 479 8.51 -16.11 -2.37
C ALA A 479 8.08 -17.59 -2.24
N VAL A 480 8.94 -18.54 -2.61
CA VAL A 480 8.63 -19.98 -2.50
C VAL A 480 8.49 -20.40 -1.04
N LEU A 481 9.33 -19.91 -0.13
CA LEU A 481 9.25 -20.23 1.30
C LEU A 481 7.97 -19.65 1.94
N ILE A 482 7.59 -18.41 1.60
CA ILE A 482 6.31 -17.83 2.04
C ILE A 482 5.15 -18.71 1.58
N LEU A 483 5.13 -19.09 0.29
CA LEU A 483 4.07 -19.93 -0.24
C LEU A 483 4.06 -21.31 0.44
N THR A 484 5.20 -21.93 0.67
CA THR A 484 5.24 -23.31 1.17
C THR A 484 5.15 -23.39 2.70
N VAL A 485 6.02 -22.70 3.43
CA VAL A 485 6.14 -22.80 4.89
C VAL A 485 4.97 -22.10 5.60
N LEU A 486 4.50 -20.97 5.06
CA LEU A 486 3.44 -20.18 5.70
C LEU A 486 2.02 -20.57 5.23
N ASN A 487 1.88 -21.65 4.45
CA ASN A 487 0.60 -22.08 3.88
C ASN A 487 -0.56 -22.14 4.90
N ARG A 488 -0.28 -22.51 6.15
CA ARG A 488 -1.28 -22.59 7.23
C ARG A 488 -1.74 -21.22 7.77
N PHE A 489 -0.92 -20.19 7.66
CA PHE A 489 -1.19 -18.86 8.23
C PHE A 489 -1.94 -17.93 7.27
N ARG A 490 -1.98 -18.26 5.98
CA ARG A 490 -2.67 -17.50 4.93
C ARG A 490 -4.15 -17.23 5.19
N LYS A 491 -4.81 -17.96 6.10
CA LYS A 491 -6.21 -17.67 6.51
C LYS A 491 -6.34 -16.37 7.31
N ASN A 492 -5.27 -15.93 7.97
CA ASN A 492 -5.25 -14.72 8.78
C ASN A 492 -4.16 -13.76 8.25
N PRO A 493 -4.53 -12.71 7.49
CA PRO A 493 -3.57 -11.78 6.89
C PRO A 493 -2.60 -11.13 7.89
N ALA A 494 -3.04 -10.83 9.12
CA ALA A 494 -2.17 -10.23 10.12
C ALA A 494 -1.11 -11.21 10.63
N LEU A 495 -1.48 -12.49 10.79
CA LEU A 495 -0.54 -13.55 11.14
C LEU A 495 0.42 -13.84 9.99
N GLU A 496 -0.08 -13.89 8.76
CA GLU A 496 0.73 -14.05 7.54
C GLU A 496 1.77 -12.93 7.41
N PHE A 497 1.35 -11.67 7.62
CA PHE A 497 2.24 -10.51 7.60
C PHE A 497 3.39 -10.65 8.63
N GLY A 498 3.06 -10.97 9.89
CA GLY A 498 4.07 -11.15 10.93
C GLY A 498 4.98 -12.37 10.69
N ALA A 499 4.42 -13.47 10.17
CA ALA A 499 5.20 -14.67 9.86
C ALA A 499 6.14 -14.45 8.66
N ALA A 500 5.71 -13.69 7.64
CA ALA A 500 6.54 -13.32 6.50
C ALA A 500 7.72 -12.42 6.93
N ILE A 501 7.49 -11.47 7.85
CA ILE A 501 8.57 -10.66 8.47
C ILE A 501 9.65 -11.58 9.07
N VAL A 502 9.23 -12.53 9.91
CA VAL A 502 10.16 -13.42 10.62
C VAL A 502 10.88 -14.35 9.64
N LEU A 503 10.16 -14.96 8.70
CA LEU A 503 10.70 -15.93 7.74
C LEU A 503 11.71 -15.28 6.79
N CYS A 504 11.34 -14.16 6.17
CA CYS A 504 12.22 -13.46 5.23
C CYS A 504 13.38 -12.77 5.95
N GLY A 505 13.13 -12.17 7.12
CA GLY A 505 14.20 -11.61 7.94
C GLY A 505 15.24 -12.66 8.36
N PHE A 506 14.78 -13.86 8.74
CA PHE A 506 15.67 -14.98 9.02
C PHE A 506 16.45 -15.43 7.77
N LEU A 507 15.76 -15.59 6.63
CA LEU A 507 16.39 -15.97 5.36
C LEU A 507 17.50 -14.97 4.98
N GLU A 508 17.20 -13.68 5.02
CA GLU A 508 18.12 -12.61 4.64
C GLU A 508 19.31 -12.54 5.59
N TYR A 509 19.06 -12.58 6.90
CA TYR A 509 20.12 -12.59 7.90
C TYR A 509 21.07 -13.77 7.70
N MET A 510 20.53 -14.98 7.53
CA MET A 510 21.33 -16.19 7.37
C MET A 510 22.05 -16.21 6.03
N THR A 511 21.43 -15.73 4.96
CA THR A 511 22.08 -15.63 3.64
C THR A 511 23.26 -14.67 3.72
N SER A 512 23.07 -13.48 4.32
CA SER A 512 24.14 -12.51 4.55
C SER A 512 25.29 -13.11 5.38
N LEU A 513 24.97 -13.79 6.48
CA LEU A 513 25.97 -14.41 7.36
C LEU A 513 26.76 -15.51 6.66
N VAL A 514 26.08 -16.43 5.98
CA VAL A 514 26.73 -17.54 5.27
C VAL A 514 27.60 -17.01 4.14
N MET A 515 27.09 -16.03 3.37
CA MET A 515 27.87 -15.42 2.30
C MET A 515 29.13 -14.75 2.85
N GLU A 516 29.04 -13.96 3.92
CA GLU A 516 30.20 -13.30 4.54
C GLU A 516 31.24 -14.31 5.03
N ILE A 517 30.81 -15.43 5.63
CA ILE A 517 31.72 -16.49 6.09
C ILE A 517 32.40 -17.18 4.91
N VAL A 518 31.64 -17.51 3.85
CA VAL A 518 32.16 -18.27 2.69
C VAL A 518 33.09 -17.42 1.83
N THR A 519 32.84 -16.12 1.70
CA THR A 519 33.61 -15.21 0.84
C THR A 519 34.76 -14.51 1.56
N GLY A 520 34.96 -14.79 2.85
CA GLY A 520 36.05 -14.22 3.64
C GLY A 520 35.83 -12.77 4.05
N GLY A 521 34.58 -12.34 4.21
CA GLY A 521 34.19 -11.02 4.72
C GLY A 521 33.44 -10.13 3.74
N THR A 522 33.21 -10.55 2.49
CA THR A 522 32.51 -9.72 1.49
C THR A 522 31.02 -9.66 1.78
N LYS A 523 30.47 -8.44 1.79
CA LYS A 523 29.04 -8.17 1.93
C LYS A 523 28.47 -7.67 0.60
N TRP A 524 27.33 -8.24 0.19
CA TRP A 524 26.58 -7.78 -0.99
C TRP A 524 25.53 -6.72 -0.63
N TRP A 525 25.17 -6.61 0.64
CA TRP A 525 24.35 -5.54 1.17
C TRP A 525 24.74 -5.24 2.63
N ASP A 526 24.54 -3.99 3.03
CA ASP A 526 24.77 -3.54 4.40
C ASP A 526 23.71 -2.49 4.78
N TYR A 527 22.96 -2.80 5.83
CA TYR A 527 21.94 -1.94 6.43
C TYR A 527 22.46 -1.18 7.68
N SER A 528 23.77 -1.09 7.86
CA SER A 528 24.37 -0.30 8.94
C SER A 528 23.90 1.16 8.85
N GLY A 529 23.36 1.67 9.96
CA GLY A 529 22.76 3.01 10.05
C GLY A 529 21.26 3.07 9.75
N TYR A 530 20.61 1.97 9.36
CA TYR A 530 19.15 1.93 9.21
C TYR A 530 18.47 1.75 10.57
N PHE A 531 17.23 2.23 10.69
CA PHE A 531 16.42 2.10 11.91
C PHE A 531 16.23 0.63 12.29
N LEU A 532 16.56 0.28 13.54
CA LEU A 532 16.56 -1.09 14.08
C LEU A 532 17.29 -2.09 13.17
N ASN A 533 18.48 -1.74 12.70
CA ASN A 533 19.35 -2.68 12.00
C ASN A 533 19.96 -3.72 12.97
N LEU A 534 20.17 -4.94 12.48
CA LEU A 534 20.85 -6.01 13.21
C LEU A 534 22.13 -6.41 12.46
N ASN A 535 23.29 -6.03 13.01
CA ASN A 535 24.62 -6.28 12.44
C ASN A 535 24.78 -5.81 10.98
N GLY A 536 23.97 -4.84 10.55
CA GLY A 536 23.92 -4.42 9.15
C GLY A 536 23.34 -5.46 8.17
N ARG A 537 22.74 -6.57 8.64
CA ARG A 537 22.23 -7.64 7.75
C ARG A 537 20.76 -7.52 7.40
N ILE A 538 19.97 -7.00 8.34
CA ILE A 538 18.52 -6.74 8.21
C ILE A 538 18.19 -5.43 8.94
N CYS A 539 17.06 -4.80 8.61
CA CYS A 539 16.56 -3.59 9.27
C CYS A 539 15.01 -3.57 9.36
N ALA A 540 14.43 -2.77 10.25
CA ALA A 540 12.97 -2.77 10.45
C ALA A 540 12.17 -2.36 9.21
N GLU A 541 12.69 -1.43 8.40
CA GLU A 541 12.05 -1.03 7.15
C GLU A 541 12.02 -2.19 6.15
N GLY A 542 13.15 -2.86 5.93
CA GLY A 542 13.25 -4.04 5.06
C GLY A 542 12.31 -5.16 5.52
N LEU A 543 12.25 -5.39 6.83
CA LEU A 543 11.31 -6.35 7.43
C LEU A 543 9.86 -5.99 7.11
N LEU A 544 9.43 -4.74 7.28
CA LEU A 544 8.06 -4.32 6.94
C LEU A 544 7.76 -4.50 5.46
N VAL A 545 8.73 -4.21 4.57
CA VAL A 545 8.61 -4.47 3.13
C VAL A 545 8.42 -5.97 2.86
N PHE A 546 9.10 -6.86 3.57
CA PHE A 546 8.85 -8.31 3.46
C PHE A 546 7.47 -8.71 3.92
N GLY A 547 6.93 -8.10 4.98
CA GLY A 547 5.56 -8.34 5.43
C GLY A 547 4.53 -7.97 4.36
N ILE A 548 4.64 -6.77 3.78
CA ILE A 548 3.76 -6.30 2.70
C ILE A 548 3.96 -7.14 1.43
N GLY A 549 5.21 -7.41 1.08
CA GLY A 549 5.59 -8.24 -0.07
C GLY A 549 5.04 -9.67 0.05
N GLY A 550 5.09 -10.27 1.24
CA GLY A 550 4.52 -11.59 1.52
C GLY A 550 3.01 -11.63 1.29
N LEU A 551 2.27 -10.61 1.77
CA LEU A 551 0.86 -10.47 1.46
C LEU A 551 0.62 -10.30 -0.05
N ALA A 552 1.41 -9.47 -0.73
CA ALA A 552 1.27 -9.30 -2.18
C ALA A 552 1.52 -10.62 -2.93
N ILE A 553 2.53 -11.40 -2.52
CA ILE A 553 2.86 -12.70 -3.10
C ILE A 553 1.70 -13.69 -2.95
N VAL A 554 1.20 -13.87 -1.73
CA VAL A 554 0.17 -14.86 -1.41
C VAL A 554 -1.18 -14.52 -2.05
N TYR A 555 -1.61 -13.27 -1.94
CA TYR A 555 -2.98 -12.89 -2.29
C TYR A 555 -3.13 -12.40 -3.74
N ILE A 556 -2.03 -12.04 -4.42
CA ILE A 556 -2.08 -11.41 -5.74
C ILE A 556 -1.08 -12.05 -6.71
N ILE A 557 0.23 -11.94 -6.45
CA ILE A 557 1.27 -12.18 -7.46
C ILE A 557 1.35 -13.67 -7.82
N ALA A 558 1.50 -14.56 -6.84
CA ALA A 558 1.65 -15.99 -7.11
C ALA A 558 0.41 -16.60 -7.79
N PRO A 559 -0.84 -16.29 -7.38
CA PRO A 559 -2.02 -16.72 -8.13
C PRO A 559 -2.06 -16.21 -9.58
N VAL A 560 -1.62 -14.97 -9.83
CA VAL A 560 -1.56 -14.40 -11.19
C VAL A 560 -0.51 -15.11 -12.05
N ILE A 561 0.70 -15.34 -11.52
CA ILE A 561 1.77 -16.06 -12.22
C ILE A 561 1.33 -17.50 -12.55
N ASP A 562 0.71 -18.19 -11.61
CA ASP A 562 0.24 -19.56 -11.82
C ASP A 562 -0.88 -19.64 -12.87
N ASP A 563 -1.81 -18.68 -12.88
CA ASP A 563 -2.84 -18.58 -13.92
C ASP A 563 -2.26 -18.37 -15.31
N LEU A 564 -1.24 -17.49 -15.43
CA LEU A 564 -0.53 -17.27 -16.69
C LEU A 564 0.16 -18.56 -17.15
N THR A 565 0.80 -19.27 -16.21
CA THR A 565 1.45 -20.55 -16.45
C THR A 565 0.44 -21.63 -16.86
N GLY A 566 -0.75 -21.62 -16.27
CA GLY A 566 -1.87 -22.51 -16.60
C GLY A 566 -2.43 -22.37 -18.02
N ARG A 567 -2.18 -21.24 -18.71
CA ARG A 567 -2.58 -21.04 -20.12
C ARG A 567 -1.62 -21.72 -21.10
N LEU A 568 -0.42 -22.08 -20.66
CA LEU A 568 0.60 -22.71 -21.49
C LEU A 568 0.50 -24.23 -21.44
N ASN A 569 0.97 -24.88 -22.50
CA ASN A 569 1.05 -26.34 -22.53
C ASN A 569 2.11 -26.82 -21.50
N GLU A 570 1.72 -27.75 -20.64
CA GLU A 570 2.54 -28.29 -19.56
C GLU A 570 3.91 -28.78 -20.03
N ARG A 571 3.99 -29.47 -21.18
CA ARG A 571 5.28 -29.93 -21.74
C ARG A 571 6.23 -28.78 -22.06
N LYS A 572 5.69 -27.65 -22.52
CA LYS A 572 6.49 -26.44 -22.81
C LYS A 572 6.97 -25.80 -21.52
N VAL A 573 6.10 -25.70 -20.51
CA VAL A 573 6.48 -25.16 -19.19
C VAL A 573 7.60 -26.01 -18.57
N MET A 574 7.47 -27.32 -18.60
CA MET A 574 8.49 -28.26 -18.11
C MET A 574 9.83 -28.08 -18.83
N ALA A 575 9.82 -28.01 -20.16
CA ALA A 575 11.04 -27.82 -20.95
C ALA A 575 11.74 -26.49 -20.62
N VAL A 576 10.98 -25.39 -20.54
CA VAL A 576 11.51 -24.07 -20.18
C VAL A 576 12.05 -24.04 -18.75
N CYS A 577 11.31 -24.60 -17.78
CA CYS A 577 11.77 -24.68 -16.39
C CYS A 577 13.06 -25.50 -16.27
N THR A 578 13.16 -26.61 -17.00
CA THR A 578 14.36 -27.45 -17.01
C THR A 578 15.55 -26.69 -17.59
N ALA A 579 15.37 -25.99 -18.70
CA ALA A 579 16.42 -25.16 -19.30
C ALA A 579 16.88 -24.04 -18.34
N LEU A 580 15.93 -23.33 -17.70
CA LEU A 580 16.25 -22.27 -16.74
C LEU A 580 16.99 -22.82 -15.51
N LEU A 581 16.61 -23.99 -14.99
CA LEU A 581 17.32 -24.63 -13.88
C LEU A 581 18.77 -24.98 -14.27
N VAL A 582 18.99 -25.52 -15.47
CA VAL A 582 20.34 -25.83 -15.94
C VAL A 582 21.19 -24.56 -16.07
N LEU A 583 20.64 -23.49 -16.66
CA LEU A 583 21.34 -22.20 -16.79
C LEU A 583 21.66 -21.59 -15.42
N PHE A 584 20.69 -21.62 -14.50
CA PHE A 584 20.85 -21.12 -13.14
C PHE A 584 21.94 -21.87 -12.38
N LEU A 585 21.96 -23.20 -12.47
CA LEU A 585 23.00 -24.02 -11.84
C LEU A 585 24.37 -23.79 -12.47
N ALA A 586 24.44 -23.64 -13.79
CA ALA A 586 25.69 -23.33 -14.47
C ALA A 586 26.26 -21.99 -14.02
N ASP A 587 25.43 -20.95 -13.90
CA ASP A 587 25.83 -19.65 -13.39
C ASP A 587 26.17 -19.66 -11.90
N ALA A 588 25.42 -20.41 -11.08
CA ALA A 588 25.76 -20.57 -9.66
C ALA A 588 27.14 -21.22 -9.50
N VAL A 589 27.46 -22.26 -10.26
CA VAL A 589 28.78 -22.90 -10.25
C VAL A 589 29.85 -21.94 -10.79
N TYR A 590 29.57 -21.23 -11.90
CA TYR A 590 30.51 -20.27 -12.47
C TYR A 590 30.82 -19.13 -11.50
N SER A 591 29.79 -18.56 -10.87
CA SER A 591 29.89 -17.44 -9.94
C SER A 591 30.57 -17.82 -8.61
N GLN A 592 30.59 -19.10 -8.24
CA GLN A 592 31.41 -19.58 -7.12
C GLN A 592 32.91 -19.57 -7.46
N ILE A 593 33.26 -19.77 -8.73
CA ILE A 593 34.65 -19.74 -9.20
C ILE A 593 35.09 -18.31 -9.54
N HIS A 594 34.19 -17.51 -10.11
CA HIS A 594 34.37 -16.11 -10.47
C HIS A 594 33.30 -15.27 -9.78
N PRO A 595 33.50 -14.82 -8.53
CA PRO A 595 32.51 -14.02 -7.81
C PRO A 595 32.12 -12.73 -8.55
N ASN A 596 30.82 -12.42 -8.61
CA ASN A 596 30.35 -11.14 -9.13
C ASN A 596 30.61 -10.04 -8.09
N THR A 597 31.71 -9.32 -8.25
CA THR A 597 32.21 -8.30 -7.31
C THR A 597 32.71 -7.07 -8.07
N GLY A 598 32.63 -5.90 -7.45
CA GLY A 598 33.11 -4.62 -8.02
C GLY A 598 32.24 -3.43 -7.65
N GLU A 599 32.49 -2.31 -8.34
CA GLU A 599 31.85 -1.02 -8.10
C GLU A 599 30.33 -1.09 -8.29
N GLY A 600 29.59 -0.64 -7.27
CA GLY A 600 28.13 -0.75 -7.21
C GLY A 600 27.57 -2.15 -6.94
N VAL A 601 28.40 -3.21 -6.84
CA VAL A 601 27.98 -4.58 -6.51
C VAL A 601 28.36 -4.97 -5.09
N THR A 602 29.64 -4.82 -4.72
CA THR A 602 30.19 -5.15 -3.39
C THR A 602 30.95 -4.00 -2.74
N ASP A 603 31.17 -2.91 -3.48
CA ASP A 603 31.81 -1.70 -2.96
C ASP A 603 30.79 -0.92 -2.12
N ILE A 604 30.64 -1.35 -0.88
CA ILE A 604 29.85 -0.68 0.14
C ILE A 604 30.82 0.26 0.87
N GLU A 605 30.61 1.57 0.79
CA GLU A 605 31.41 2.54 1.55
C GLU A 605 31.35 2.19 3.04
N GLU A 606 32.48 1.73 3.58
CA GLU A 606 32.62 1.49 5.02
C GLU A 606 32.41 2.82 5.75
N VAL A 607 31.40 2.87 6.63
CA VAL A 607 31.35 3.90 7.67
C VAL A 607 32.62 3.72 8.50
N LYS A 608 33.54 4.69 8.39
CA LYS A 608 34.62 4.84 9.38
C LYS A 608 33.97 4.99 10.75
N ASN A 609 33.97 3.92 11.52
CA ASN A 609 33.67 3.95 12.94
C ASN A 609 34.85 4.63 13.65
N ASP A 610 34.97 5.95 13.54
CA ASP A 610 35.86 6.77 14.39
C ASP A 610 35.23 6.96 15.80
N ALA A 611 34.65 5.89 16.36
CA ALA A 611 34.01 5.89 17.66
C ALA A 611 34.30 4.64 18.50
N PHE A 612 35.40 3.93 18.27
CA PHE A 612 36.00 3.03 19.29
C PHE A 612 37.51 2.96 19.07
N PRO A 613 38.36 3.49 19.97
CA PRO A 613 39.80 3.29 19.86
C PRO A 613 40.11 1.79 19.97
N ASP A 614 40.86 1.32 18.98
CA ASP A 614 41.37 -0.03 18.81
C ASP A 614 41.95 -0.63 20.11
N MET A 615 41.20 -1.54 20.73
CA MET A 615 41.67 -2.36 21.86
C MET A 615 42.66 -3.46 21.45
N ARG A 616 43.32 -3.36 20.28
CA ARG A 616 44.46 -4.21 19.90
C ARG A 616 45.79 -3.48 19.83
N ARG A 617 45.90 -2.28 20.40
CA ARG A 617 47.18 -1.59 20.69
C ARG A 617 47.46 -1.47 22.20
N VAL A 618 47.32 -2.55 22.97
CA VAL A 618 47.88 -2.65 24.34
C VAL A 618 48.71 -3.93 24.55
N SER A 619 49.10 -4.64 23.48
CA SER A 619 49.99 -5.81 23.56
C SER A 619 51.33 -5.59 22.86
N GLY A 620 51.86 -4.37 22.92
CA GLY A 620 53.14 -3.98 22.31
C GLY A 620 53.84 -2.89 23.12
N GLY A 621 54.20 -3.20 24.36
CA GLY A 621 54.82 -2.22 25.25
C GLY A 621 55.25 -2.75 26.62
N LEU A 622 55.58 -4.05 26.74
CA LEU A 622 56.29 -4.58 27.91
C LEU A 622 57.79 -4.63 27.59
N GLN A 623 58.39 -3.44 27.55
CA GLN A 623 59.84 -3.32 27.62
C GLN A 623 60.24 -3.49 29.08
N LYS A 624 61.03 -4.53 29.34
CA LYS A 624 61.66 -4.88 30.62
C LYS A 624 62.18 -3.62 31.35
N SER A 625 61.49 -3.16 32.40
CA SER A 625 62.11 -2.33 33.42
C SER A 625 62.54 -3.23 34.59
N LYS A 626 63.82 -3.09 34.95
CA LYS A 626 64.47 -3.81 36.04
C LYS A 626 63.74 -3.52 37.34
N ILE A 627 63.51 -4.59 38.08
CA ILE A 627 63.25 -4.57 39.53
C ILE A 627 64.41 -3.85 40.20
N ASP A 628 64.15 -2.71 40.83
CA ASP A 628 64.97 -2.21 41.92
C ASP A 628 64.13 -2.23 43.20
N ARG A 629 64.68 -2.92 44.20
CA ARG A 629 64.13 -3.03 45.55
C ARG A 629 64.71 -1.89 46.35
N ARG A 630 63.92 -0.84 46.60
CA ARG A 630 64.06 0.05 47.76
C ARG A 630 62.86 1.01 47.84
N ASP A 631 62.48 1.30 49.08
CA ASP A 631 61.47 2.29 49.53
C ASP A 631 60.01 1.82 49.37
N ILE A 632 59.33 1.16 50.32
CA ILE A 632 59.12 1.37 51.77
C ILE A 632 58.58 2.76 52.17
N TYR A 633 57.39 2.73 52.79
CA TYR A 633 56.72 3.69 53.69
C TYR A 633 55.74 4.76 53.13
N VAL A 634 54.45 4.47 53.42
CA VAL A 634 53.45 5.29 54.16
C VAL A 634 52.88 6.59 53.58
N SER A 635 51.54 6.61 53.46
CA SER A 635 50.58 7.56 54.08
C SER A 635 49.30 7.62 53.22
N ARG A 636 48.17 7.00 53.59
CA ARG A 636 47.06 7.55 54.41
C ARG A 636 46.54 8.94 53.98
N HIS A 637 45.19 8.99 53.89
CA HIS A 637 44.26 10.14 53.97
C HIS A 637 44.01 10.95 52.68
N TYR A 638 42.80 11.45 52.37
CA TYR A 638 41.46 11.42 53.00
C TYR A 638 40.43 11.80 51.90
N LYS A 639 39.25 11.17 51.94
CA LYS A 639 37.93 11.58 51.39
C LYS A 639 37.74 11.78 49.89
#